data_AF-A0AAU4N9Q9-F1
#
_entry.id   AF-A0AAU4N9Q9-F1
#
_cell.length_a   1.000
_cell.length_b   1.000
_cell.length_c   1.000
_cell.angle_alpha   90.00
_cell.angle_beta   90.00
_cell.angle_gamma   90.00
#
_symmetry.space_group_name_H-M   'P 1'
#
loop_
_entity.id
_entity.type
_entity.pdbx_description
1 polymer ?
#
loop_
_entity_poly.entity_id
_entity_poly.type
_entity_poly.pdbx_seq_one_letter_code
_entity_poly.pdbx_strand_id
1 'polypeptide(L)'
;MDPKNPVKAAAQKAADLLTGESGPEEGVPGKPAPVSPPVDQPTEPQEPLPHKPDQSGPEAVSPTGKPTGASTSARAQSGAYLTTAQGARLYDTDHSLKAGARGPVLLQDHHLREKITHFDHERIPERVVHARGAAAHGVFQGYGTAKRITKAAFLVKDVETPVFVRFSTVLGSRGSSDTVRDTRGFATKFYTDEGTFDLVGNNIPVFFIQDAIKFPDVIHAGKPHPDREIPQAQSAHDTFWDFVTLHTEATHHTLWNMSDRGIPRSYRMMEGFGVHTFRLVNAEGATTLVKFHWKPKLGVHSLVWEEAQIVNGMDPDFHRRDLADAIEAGAHPQWELGIQTFPDTPDQTFEGIDLLDPTNIVPEELAPVQPVGLLTLNANPTNYFAETEQVAFHPGHLVPGIDITDDPLLSGRLFSYLDTQISRLGGPNFGQLPINRTHAPVNDMLRDGMHQTAVHSGTAPYRPNSLDGGCPFLAGAEDAAYIEVPVEVPAARKVREAPESFNDHFSQPRRFWLSMTPVEREHIIAAYTFELNKCYEQAIKERALKVLANIDPKLCSQVAEGLGLPAPKATVPLVPVDPSPALSQMGGDWPLDGRIIGIISDGQGDLAGVRAVRAAVLEAGMVPLVVAPTGGKLDPEGEPITIQRTYATARSVEFDAVLLVGVPGPGSDAFGARDAKAGDPSGNGNATTDPRVLLMLSEAFRHGKAIGGWAGAGDVLTAANVPEDAPGVVVTQEGTEALEQIVQLLGQHRVWERFPTSL
;
A
#
# COMPACT_ATOMS: atom_id res chain seq x y z
N MET A 1 -32.20 33.68 17.55
CA MET A 1 -30.91 33.14 18.04
C MET A 1 -31.05 31.63 17.95
N ASP A 2 -30.51 31.05 16.89
CA ASP A 2 -30.65 29.63 16.55
C ASP A 2 -29.34 28.91 16.92
N PRO A 3 -29.35 27.76 17.62
CA PRO A 3 -28.13 27.13 18.12
C PRO A 3 -27.42 26.42 16.97
N LYS A 4 -26.20 26.89 16.68
CA LYS A 4 -25.29 26.29 15.68
C LYS A 4 -25.05 24.81 16.01
N ASN A 5 -25.36 23.95 15.04
CA ASN A 5 -25.07 22.52 15.06
C ASN A 5 -23.56 22.27 15.29
N PRO A 6 -23.14 21.64 16.41
CA PRO A 6 -21.72 21.41 16.74
C PRO A 6 -20.98 20.57 15.69
N VAL A 7 -21.69 19.67 15.00
CA VAL A 7 -21.12 18.79 13.97
C VAL A 7 -20.73 19.60 12.72
N LYS A 8 -21.53 20.61 12.38
CA LYS A 8 -21.24 21.50 11.25
C LYS A 8 -20.09 22.47 11.56
N ALA A 9 -19.93 22.86 12.83
CA ALA A 9 -18.79 23.66 13.27
C ALA A 9 -17.50 22.84 13.35
N ALA A 10 -17.55 21.56 13.71
CA ALA A 10 -16.40 20.66 13.68
C ALA A 10 -15.98 20.32 12.24
N ALA A 11 -16.95 20.06 11.35
CA ALA A 11 -16.69 19.86 9.92
C ALA A 11 -16.16 21.14 9.25
N GLN A 12 -16.70 22.32 9.60
CA GLN A 12 -16.17 23.59 9.12
C GLN A 12 -14.77 23.88 9.67
N LYS A 13 -14.46 23.51 10.91
CA LYS A 13 -13.12 23.69 11.49
C LYS A 13 -12.09 22.71 10.91
N ALA A 14 -12.51 21.51 10.52
CA ALA A 14 -11.71 20.57 9.73
C ALA A 14 -11.53 21.07 8.28
N ALA A 15 -12.57 21.63 7.67
CA ALA A 15 -12.50 22.25 6.34
C ALA A 15 -11.61 23.51 6.36
N ASP A 16 -11.71 24.37 7.37
CA ASP A 16 -10.89 25.57 7.52
C ASP A 16 -9.41 25.22 7.84
N LEU A 17 -9.14 24.05 8.44
CA LEU A 17 -7.80 23.44 8.56
C LEU A 17 -7.30 22.82 7.25
N LEU A 18 -8.20 22.41 6.35
CA LEU A 18 -7.90 21.89 5.01
C LEU A 18 -7.73 23.01 3.96
N THR A 19 -8.30 24.20 4.18
CA THR A 19 -8.26 25.33 3.22
C THR A 19 -7.30 26.46 3.60
N GLY A 20 -6.59 26.38 4.73
CA GLY A 20 -5.69 27.44 5.19
C GLY A 20 -4.23 27.20 4.84
N GLU A 21 -3.73 27.82 3.75
CA GLU A 21 -2.29 27.98 3.40
C GLU A 21 -1.40 26.71 3.32
N SER A 22 -1.91 25.50 3.59
CA SER A 22 -1.12 24.28 3.80
C SER A 22 -1.15 23.26 2.65
N GLY A 23 -1.95 23.49 1.61
CA GLY A 23 -2.00 22.62 0.43
C GLY A 23 -0.86 22.89 -0.56
N PRO A 24 -0.67 22.00 -1.57
CA PRO A 24 0.38 22.19 -2.56
C PRO A 24 0.13 23.43 -3.42
N GLU A 25 1.20 24.01 -3.96
CA GLU A 25 1.10 25.16 -4.87
C GLU A 25 0.23 24.79 -6.08
N GLU A 26 -0.72 25.67 -6.42
CA GLU A 26 -1.71 25.46 -7.46
C GLU A 26 -2.57 24.18 -7.31
N GLY A 27 -2.54 23.50 -6.15
CA GLY A 27 -3.30 22.27 -5.90
C GLY A 27 -2.67 20.99 -6.47
N VAL A 28 -1.40 21.03 -6.93
CA VAL A 28 -0.71 19.86 -7.51
C VAL A 28 0.44 19.40 -6.61
N PRO A 29 0.41 18.17 -6.07
CA PRO A 29 1.44 17.67 -5.15
C PRO A 29 2.77 17.35 -5.84
N GLY A 30 3.80 17.03 -5.04
CA GLY A 30 5.11 16.59 -5.53
C GLY A 30 6.23 17.62 -5.36
N LYS A 31 6.00 18.74 -4.65
CA LYS A 31 7.07 19.69 -4.35
C LYS A 31 8.10 19.06 -3.39
N PRO A 32 9.42 19.16 -3.68
CA PRO A 32 10.44 18.57 -2.80
C PRO A 32 10.61 19.27 -1.44
N ALA A 33 10.34 20.57 -1.37
CA ALA A 33 10.60 21.41 -0.20
C ALA A 33 9.46 22.42 0.01
N PRO A 34 9.27 22.93 1.25
CA PRO A 34 8.22 23.92 1.54
C PRO A 34 8.50 25.30 0.95
N VAL A 35 9.76 25.58 0.59
CA VAL A 35 10.18 26.84 -0.02
C VAL A 35 10.85 26.52 -1.36
N SER A 36 10.45 27.24 -2.41
CA SER A 36 11.08 27.13 -3.73
C SER A 36 12.54 27.60 -3.66
N PRO A 37 13.50 26.89 -4.26
CA PRO A 37 14.90 27.30 -4.24
C PRO A 37 15.13 28.56 -5.09
N PRO A 38 16.07 29.45 -4.70
CA PRO A 38 16.51 30.52 -5.56
C PRO A 38 17.30 29.98 -6.77
N VAL A 39 17.37 30.78 -7.84
CA VAL A 39 18.20 30.46 -9.01
C VAL A 39 19.69 30.54 -8.66
N ASP A 40 20.07 31.60 -7.95
CA ASP A 40 21.44 31.79 -7.49
C ASP A 40 21.74 30.88 -6.31
N GLN A 41 22.99 30.39 -6.24
CA GLN A 41 23.46 29.60 -5.11
C GLN A 41 23.27 30.40 -3.79
N PRO A 42 22.60 29.83 -2.77
CA PRO A 42 22.59 30.44 -1.44
C PRO A 42 24.01 30.47 -0.86
N THR A 43 24.50 31.66 -0.49
CA THR A 43 25.85 31.86 0.09
C THR A 43 25.83 32.32 1.55
N GLU A 44 24.67 32.72 2.06
CA GLU A 44 24.51 33.18 3.44
C GLU A 44 24.01 32.03 4.33
N PRO A 45 24.57 31.86 5.54
CA PRO A 45 24.09 30.85 6.50
C PRO A 45 22.62 31.10 6.88
N GLN A 46 21.81 30.04 6.82
CA GLN A 46 20.43 30.05 7.25
C GLN A 46 20.15 28.78 8.05
N GLU A 47 19.29 28.87 9.05
CA GLU A 47 18.77 27.70 9.76
C GLU A 47 18.01 26.75 8.81
N PRO A 48 17.96 25.43 9.11
CA PRO A 48 17.21 24.48 8.30
C PRO A 48 15.75 24.91 8.06
N LEU A 49 15.26 24.68 6.85
CA LEU A 49 13.86 24.91 6.53
C LEU A 49 12.96 24.01 7.38
N PRO A 50 11.73 24.46 7.72
CA PRO A 50 10.75 23.59 8.37
C PRO A 50 10.42 22.38 7.48
N HIS A 51 9.74 21.39 8.06
CA HIS A 51 9.13 20.32 7.26
C HIS A 51 7.96 20.86 6.42
N LYS A 52 7.57 20.13 5.37
CA LYS A 52 6.35 20.47 4.62
C LYS A 52 5.11 20.31 5.52
N PRO A 53 4.02 21.04 5.26
CA PRO A 53 2.80 20.95 6.09
C PRO A 53 2.18 19.55 6.14
N ASP A 54 2.36 18.76 5.09
CA ASP A 54 1.90 17.37 4.99
C ASP A 54 2.81 16.37 5.70
N GLN A 55 3.92 16.80 6.31
CA GLN A 55 4.89 15.92 6.95
C GLN A 55 4.79 15.96 8.47
N SER A 56 4.98 14.80 9.10
CA SER A 56 5.12 14.68 10.55
C SER A 56 6.23 13.70 10.90
N GLY A 57 7.01 14.03 11.93
CA GLY A 57 7.98 13.12 12.52
C GLY A 57 7.36 12.30 13.65
N PRO A 58 8.07 11.29 14.20
CA PRO A 58 7.57 10.49 15.32
C PRO A 58 7.22 11.35 16.54
N GLU A 59 6.40 10.85 17.45
CA GLU A 59 6.06 11.58 18.68
C GLU A 59 7.30 11.79 19.58
N ALA A 60 7.33 12.86 20.37
CA ALA A 60 8.47 13.21 21.22
C ALA A 60 8.49 12.40 22.54
N VAL A 61 8.51 11.07 22.43
CA VAL A 61 8.60 10.14 23.57
C VAL A 61 10.05 9.67 23.84
N SER A 62 10.38 9.47 25.11
CA SER A 62 11.67 8.89 25.53
C SER A 62 11.77 7.41 25.12
N PRO A 63 12.97 6.81 25.13
CA PRO A 63 13.13 5.35 24.99
C PRO A 63 12.32 4.50 25.99
N THR A 64 11.87 5.11 27.10
CA THR A 64 11.04 4.46 28.13
C THR A 64 9.57 4.89 28.06
N GLY A 65 9.12 5.42 26.92
CA GLY A 65 7.73 5.78 26.65
C GLY A 65 7.21 7.00 27.42
N LYS A 66 8.09 7.81 28.03
CA LYS A 66 7.69 9.03 28.74
C LYS A 66 7.56 10.19 27.74
N PRO A 67 6.44 10.94 27.73
CA PRO A 67 6.35 12.20 26.99
C PRO A 67 7.43 13.17 27.45
N THR A 68 8.23 13.68 26.51
CA THR A 68 9.33 14.61 26.84
C THR A 68 8.86 16.07 26.92
N GLY A 69 7.69 16.38 26.34
CA GLY A 69 7.18 17.74 26.17
C GLY A 69 7.95 18.56 25.12
N ALA A 70 8.96 17.97 24.47
CA ALA A 70 9.68 18.60 23.39
C ALA A 70 8.84 18.58 22.10
N SER A 71 9.12 19.51 21.18
CA SER A 71 8.54 19.44 19.84
C SER A 71 9.01 18.17 19.11
N THR A 72 8.22 17.69 18.15
CA THR A 72 8.62 16.59 17.26
C THR A 72 9.90 16.91 16.48
N SER A 73 10.18 18.20 16.24
CA SER A 73 11.41 18.75 15.65
C SER A 73 12.62 18.78 16.57
N ALA A 74 12.51 18.42 17.87
CA ALA A 74 13.65 18.43 18.78
C ALA A 74 14.76 17.41 18.41
N ARG A 75 14.45 16.46 17.52
CA ARG A 75 15.42 15.52 16.93
C ARG A 75 15.96 15.95 15.57
N ALA A 76 15.47 17.07 15.02
CA ALA A 76 15.94 17.61 13.75
C ALA A 76 17.24 18.41 13.93
N GLN A 77 17.91 18.66 12.81
CA GLN A 77 19.05 19.57 12.76
C GLN A 77 18.58 21.02 13.04
N SER A 78 19.40 21.81 13.73
CA SER A 78 19.00 23.13 14.27
C SER A 78 20.11 24.18 14.25
N GLY A 79 21.08 24.06 13.33
CA GLY A 79 22.14 25.05 13.18
C GLY A 79 22.40 25.43 11.72
N ALA A 80 22.71 26.70 11.50
CA ALA A 80 23.02 27.27 10.17
C ALA A 80 24.36 26.85 9.53
N TYR A 81 25.18 26.04 10.21
CA TYR A 81 26.51 25.66 9.74
C TYR A 81 26.65 24.15 9.60
N LEU A 82 27.34 23.71 8.54
CA LEU A 82 27.74 22.33 8.37
C LEU A 82 28.75 21.92 9.47
N THR A 83 28.52 20.76 10.08
CA THR A 83 29.39 20.21 11.13
C THR A 83 29.79 18.76 10.85
N THR A 84 30.83 18.31 11.54
CA THR A 84 31.09 16.89 11.78
C THR A 84 29.97 16.27 12.64
N ALA A 85 29.90 14.95 12.75
CA ALA A 85 28.93 14.27 13.62
C ALA A 85 29.17 14.57 15.11
N GLN A 86 30.36 15.09 15.46
CA GLN A 86 30.70 15.56 16.81
C GLN A 86 30.42 17.07 17.02
N GLY A 87 29.81 17.75 16.05
CA GLY A 87 29.40 19.15 16.17
C GLY A 87 30.50 20.19 15.86
N ALA A 88 31.66 19.78 15.32
CA ALA A 88 32.70 20.73 14.92
C ALA A 88 32.36 21.36 13.56
N ARG A 89 32.35 22.69 13.48
CA ARG A 89 32.07 23.42 12.23
C ARG A 89 33.15 23.18 11.18
N LEU A 90 32.74 23.10 9.92
CA LEU A 90 33.62 22.85 8.78
C LEU A 90 33.79 24.12 7.96
N TYR A 91 35.03 24.39 7.53
CA TYR A 91 35.34 25.51 6.64
C TYR A 91 35.38 25.09 5.16
N ASP A 92 35.53 23.79 4.87
CA ASP A 92 35.56 23.20 3.53
C ASP A 92 35.09 21.74 3.62
N THR A 93 34.24 21.30 2.69
CA THR A 93 33.84 19.90 2.51
C THR A 93 33.98 19.40 1.07
N ASP A 94 34.44 20.26 0.15
CA ASP A 94 34.61 19.94 -1.26
C ASP A 94 36.01 19.34 -1.51
N HIS A 95 36.96 19.62 -0.61
CA HIS A 95 38.33 19.16 -0.72
C HIS A 95 38.78 18.35 0.50
N SER A 96 39.46 17.23 0.24
CA SER A 96 40.24 16.54 1.26
C SER A 96 41.50 17.33 1.64
N LEU A 97 41.93 17.19 2.89
CA LEU A 97 43.20 17.70 3.38
C LEU A 97 44.37 16.94 2.72
N LYS A 98 45.27 17.69 2.08
CA LYS A 98 46.39 17.14 1.30
C LYS A 98 47.73 17.80 1.66
N ALA A 99 48.84 17.10 1.40
CA ALA A 99 50.19 17.68 1.44
C ALA A 99 50.46 18.56 0.19
N GLY A 100 49.84 19.75 0.16
CA GLY A 100 49.83 20.65 -1.00
C GLY A 100 48.71 20.31 -1.98
N ALA A 101 48.34 21.27 -2.84
CA ALA A 101 47.13 21.17 -3.69
C ALA A 101 47.10 19.91 -4.60
N ARG A 102 48.26 19.40 -5.00
CA ARG A 102 48.44 18.19 -5.83
C ARG A 102 49.09 17.02 -5.08
N GLY A 103 49.23 17.11 -3.76
CA GLY A 103 49.84 16.06 -2.95
C GLY A 103 48.85 14.97 -2.53
N PRO A 104 49.35 13.95 -1.81
CA PRO A 104 48.50 12.89 -1.27
C PRO A 104 47.53 13.42 -0.21
N VAL A 105 46.37 12.75 -0.09
CA VAL A 105 45.41 12.95 1.01
C VAL A 105 46.02 12.47 2.32
N LEU A 106 45.84 13.24 3.39
CA LEU A 106 46.42 12.96 4.69
C LEU A 106 45.43 12.18 5.57
N LEU A 107 45.86 11.08 6.18
CA LEU A 107 45.02 10.27 7.07
C LEU A 107 44.51 11.04 8.30
N GLN A 108 45.19 12.13 8.68
CA GLN A 108 44.74 13.02 9.77
C GLN A 108 43.44 13.78 9.44
N ASP A 109 43.00 13.79 8.18
CA ASP A 109 41.71 14.36 7.77
C ASP A 109 40.56 13.61 8.45
N HIS A 110 40.06 14.18 9.55
CA HIS A 110 38.99 13.58 10.33
C HIS A 110 37.63 13.74 9.65
N HIS A 111 37.40 14.84 8.92
CA HIS A 111 36.15 15.08 8.21
C HIS A 111 35.97 14.08 7.07
N LEU A 112 36.99 13.90 6.24
CA LEU A 112 36.96 12.90 5.16
C LEU A 112 36.63 11.51 5.71
N ARG A 113 37.38 11.07 6.74
CA ARG A 113 37.18 9.74 7.32
C ARG A 113 35.77 9.58 7.88
N GLU A 114 35.30 10.53 8.70
CA GLU A 114 33.98 10.43 9.33
C GLU A 114 32.84 10.43 8.29
N LYS A 115 32.89 11.33 7.29
CA LYS A 115 31.88 11.41 6.22
C LYS A 115 31.80 10.12 5.40
N ILE A 116 32.95 9.58 4.99
CA ILE A 116 33.02 8.34 4.20
C ILE A 116 32.61 7.13 5.04
N THR A 117 33.08 7.03 6.30
CA THR A 117 32.68 5.94 7.19
C THR A 117 31.17 5.91 7.40
N HIS A 118 30.52 7.05 7.62
CA HIS A 118 29.05 7.06 7.75
C HIS A 118 28.38 6.61 6.43
N PHE A 119 28.81 7.13 5.28
CA PHE A 119 28.29 6.75 3.97
C PHE A 119 28.40 5.23 3.70
N ASP A 120 29.57 4.65 3.96
CA ASP A 120 29.86 3.22 3.76
C ASP A 120 28.98 2.30 4.63
N HIS A 121 28.38 2.85 5.70
CA HIS A 121 27.54 2.12 6.66
C HIS A 121 26.07 2.58 6.67
N GLU A 122 25.60 3.29 5.64
CA GLU A 122 24.19 3.74 5.56
C GLU A 122 23.18 2.60 5.37
N ARG A 123 23.59 1.46 4.81
CA ARG A 123 22.66 0.37 4.46
C ARG A 123 22.55 -0.62 5.61
N ILE A 124 21.31 -0.91 6.02
CA ILE A 124 20.95 -2.02 6.89
C ILE A 124 20.34 -3.16 6.06
N PRO A 125 20.25 -4.40 6.58
CA PRO A 125 19.52 -5.46 5.90
C PRO A 125 18.08 -5.03 5.61
N GLU A 126 17.57 -5.39 4.42
CA GLU A 126 16.15 -5.24 4.13
C GLU A 126 15.30 -6.24 4.92
N ARG A 127 13.98 -6.04 4.93
CA ARG A 127 13.07 -7.08 5.44
C ARG A 127 13.16 -8.30 4.51
N VAL A 128 13.19 -9.50 5.09
CA VAL A 128 13.28 -10.76 4.31
C VAL A 128 12.13 -10.94 3.30
N VAL A 129 10.95 -10.48 3.68
CA VAL A 129 9.74 -10.34 2.86
C VAL A 129 9.18 -8.93 3.07
N HIS A 130 8.34 -8.46 2.16
CA HIS A 130 7.76 -7.11 2.25
C HIS A 130 8.80 -5.99 2.27
N ALA A 131 9.92 -6.20 1.58
CA ALA A 131 11.05 -5.28 1.55
C ALA A 131 10.69 -3.94 0.89
N ARG A 132 9.99 -4.01 -0.25
CA ARG A 132 9.44 -2.85 -0.96
C ARG A 132 8.14 -2.38 -0.30
N GLY A 133 8.09 -1.11 0.10
CA GLY A 133 6.90 -0.54 0.74
C GLY A 133 6.91 0.98 0.84
N ALA A 134 5.85 1.53 1.44
CA ALA A 134 5.65 2.93 1.75
C ALA A 134 4.83 3.05 3.03
N ALA A 135 4.97 4.15 3.77
CA ALA A 135 4.28 4.33 5.04
C ALA A 135 3.88 5.78 5.27
N ALA A 136 2.89 5.97 6.13
CA ALA A 136 2.38 7.27 6.56
C ALA A 136 1.93 7.22 8.02
N HIS A 137 1.94 8.40 8.65
CA HIS A 137 1.33 8.64 9.94
C HIS A 137 -0.17 8.88 9.78
N GLY A 138 -0.91 8.67 10.86
CA GLY A 138 -2.34 8.91 10.90
C GLY A 138 -2.93 8.84 12.29
N VAL A 139 -4.25 8.84 12.32
CA VAL A 139 -5.05 8.67 13.54
C VAL A 139 -6.11 7.60 13.30
N PHE A 140 -6.27 6.72 14.28
CA PHE A 140 -7.41 5.83 14.38
C PHE A 140 -8.39 6.35 15.43
N GLN A 141 -9.69 6.37 15.10
CA GLN A 141 -10.75 6.75 16.03
C GLN A 141 -11.69 5.58 16.29
N GLY A 142 -11.79 5.16 17.56
CA GLY A 142 -12.70 4.09 17.97
C GLY A 142 -14.18 4.51 17.95
N TYR A 143 -15.07 3.64 17.47
CA TYR A 143 -16.52 3.90 17.48
C TYR A 143 -17.21 3.47 18.79
N GLY A 144 -16.53 2.67 19.63
CA GLY A 144 -17.10 2.11 20.86
C GLY A 144 -18.11 0.99 20.66
N THR A 145 -18.33 0.54 19.42
CA THR A 145 -19.27 -0.55 19.08
C THR A 145 -18.78 -1.92 19.55
N ALA A 146 -17.47 -2.10 19.74
CA ALA A 146 -16.87 -3.35 20.20
C ALA A 146 -16.87 -3.54 21.74
N LYS A 147 -17.35 -2.57 22.52
CA LYS A 147 -17.23 -2.56 24.00
C LYS A 147 -17.75 -3.83 24.70
N ARG A 148 -18.73 -4.54 24.11
CA ARG A 148 -19.31 -5.76 24.70
C ARG A 148 -18.40 -6.98 24.60
N ILE A 149 -17.45 -6.98 23.68
CA ILE A 149 -16.62 -8.15 23.35
C ILE A 149 -15.12 -7.90 23.56
N THR A 150 -14.69 -6.65 23.77
CA THR A 150 -13.30 -6.32 24.09
C THR A 150 -13.19 -5.20 25.12
N LYS A 151 -12.17 -5.29 25.98
CA LYS A 151 -11.73 -4.22 26.89
C LYS A 151 -10.60 -3.35 26.33
N ALA A 152 -10.18 -3.54 25.08
CA ALA A 152 -9.08 -2.78 24.48
C ALA A 152 -9.39 -1.28 24.41
N ALA A 153 -8.56 -0.46 25.05
CA ALA A 153 -8.82 0.97 25.25
C ALA A 153 -8.97 1.77 23.95
N PHE A 154 -8.18 1.45 22.90
CA PHE A 154 -8.22 2.17 21.62
C PHE A 154 -9.53 2.00 20.83
N LEU A 155 -10.36 1.02 21.18
CA LEU A 155 -11.67 0.78 20.55
C LEU A 155 -12.83 1.48 21.27
N VAL A 156 -12.55 2.20 22.36
CA VAL A 156 -13.55 3.01 23.06
C VAL A 156 -14.00 4.17 22.17
N LYS A 157 -15.26 4.58 22.34
CA LYS A 157 -15.87 5.64 21.54
C LYS A 157 -15.07 6.95 21.62
N ASP A 158 -14.82 7.53 20.46
CA ASP A 158 -14.16 8.83 20.24
C ASP A 158 -12.71 8.87 20.74
N VAL A 159 -12.11 7.74 21.15
CA VAL A 159 -10.68 7.67 21.48
C VAL A 159 -9.88 7.76 20.20
N GLU A 160 -9.04 8.79 20.12
CA GLU A 160 -8.07 8.98 19.05
C GLU A 160 -6.74 8.32 19.44
N THR A 161 -6.27 7.43 18.59
CA THR A 161 -5.01 6.70 18.77
C THR A 161 -4.09 7.03 17.61
N PRO A 162 -2.91 7.62 17.86
CA PRO A 162 -1.90 7.79 16.81
C PRO A 162 -1.55 6.43 16.18
N VAL A 163 -1.33 6.43 14.87
CA VAL A 163 -0.93 5.23 14.15
C VAL A 163 0.19 5.49 13.15
N PHE A 164 0.93 4.43 12.84
CA PHE A 164 1.83 4.40 11.70
C PHE A 164 1.50 3.17 10.84
N VAL A 165 1.21 3.39 9.57
CA VAL A 165 0.79 2.34 8.64
C VAL A 165 1.84 2.16 7.57
N ARG A 166 2.23 0.92 7.31
CA ARG A 166 3.11 0.56 6.20
C ARG A 166 2.43 -0.43 5.26
N PHE A 167 2.41 -0.06 3.99
CA PHE A 167 2.02 -0.92 2.88
C PHE A 167 3.25 -1.48 2.17
N SER A 168 3.11 -2.61 1.51
CA SER A 168 4.23 -3.28 0.83
C SER A 168 3.78 -4.32 -0.18
N THR A 169 4.63 -4.67 -1.14
CA THR A 169 4.56 -5.96 -1.86
C THR A 169 5.10 -7.08 -0.95
N VAL A 170 5.37 -8.31 -1.45
CA VAL A 170 5.95 -9.41 -0.65
C VAL A 170 7.31 -9.86 -1.20
N LEU A 171 7.35 -10.26 -2.47
CA LEU A 171 8.46 -10.99 -3.06
C LEU A 171 9.64 -10.08 -3.43
N GLY A 172 9.36 -8.88 -3.91
CA GLY A 172 10.37 -7.97 -4.40
C GLY A 172 11.34 -7.46 -3.33
N SER A 173 12.62 -7.32 -3.69
CA SER A 173 13.61 -6.59 -2.89
C SER A 173 13.28 -5.09 -2.82
N ARG A 174 13.96 -4.30 -1.96
CA ARG A 174 13.63 -2.88 -1.71
C ARG A 174 13.51 -1.98 -2.96
N GLY A 175 14.29 -2.27 -4.00
CA GLY A 175 14.31 -1.52 -5.27
C GLY A 175 13.38 -2.05 -6.36
N SER A 176 12.52 -3.03 -6.06
CA SER A 176 11.51 -3.52 -7.00
C SER A 176 10.37 -2.51 -7.23
N SER A 177 9.48 -2.81 -8.17
CA SER A 177 8.37 -1.94 -8.58
C SER A 177 7.09 -2.16 -7.76
N ASP A 178 6.28 -1.11 -7.61
CA ASP A 178 5.06 -1.13 -6.78
C ASP A 178 3.88 -1.92 -7.40
N THR A 179 3.68 -1.84 -8.72
CA THR A 179 2.50 -2.40 -9.42
C THR A 179 2.74 -3.79 -9.99
N VAL A 180 3.59 -4.60 -9.34
CA VAL A 180 3.74 -6.02 -9.68
C VAL A 180 2.49 -6.82 -9.30
N ARG A 181 2.28 -8.00 -9.91
CA ARG A 181 1.28 -8.95 -9.41
C ARG A 181 1.84 -9.63 -8.18
N ASP A 182 1.30 -9.30 -7.02
CA ASP A 182 1.77 -9.79 -5.73
C ASP A 182 0.70 -9.58 -4.66
N THR A 183 0.86 -10.22 -3.52
CA THR A 183 0.11 -9.86 -2.31
C THR A 183 0.60 -8.51 -1.80
N ARG A 184 -0.29 -7.71 -1.20
CA ARG A 184 0.09 -6.48 -0.52
C ARG A 184 0.00 -6.65 0.99
N GLY A 185 1.07 -6.30 1.70
CA GLY A 185 1.05 -6.14 3.16
C GLY A 185 0.33 -4.85 3.57
N PHE A 186 -0.42 -4.91 4.66
CA PHE A 186 -1.10 -3.78 5.31
C PHE A 186 -0.87 -3.91 6.82
N ALA A 187 0.22 -3.30 7.30
CA ALA A 187 0.61 -3.33 8.71
C ALA A 187 0.29 -2.00 9.40
N THR A 188 -0.48 -2.05 10.49
CA THR A 188 -0.87 -0.87 11.27
C THR A 188 -0.35 -0.99 12.70
N LYS A 189 0.42 0.00 13.14
CA LYS A 189 0.89 0.15 14.52
C LYS A 189 0.01 1.16 15.22
N PHE A 190 -0.62 0.76 16.32
CA PHE A 190 -1.43 1.60 17.21
C PHE A 190 -0.62 1.92 18.46
N TYR A 191 -0.36 3.21 18.67
CA TYR A 191 0.34 3.68 19.87
C TYR A 191 -0.68 3.97 20.97
N THR A 192 -1.14 2.91 21.66
CA THR A 192 -2.16 3.03 22.71
C THR A 192 -1.54 3.38 24.07
N ASP A 193 -2.37 3.88 25.00
CA ASP A 193 -1.95 4.17 26.38
C ASP A 193 -1.63 2.91 27.20
N GLU A 194 -2.05 1.74 26.74
CA GLU A 194 -1.85 0.43 27.39
C GLU A 194 -0.79 -0.43 26.68
N GLY A 195 0.04 0.19 25.84
CA GLY A 195 1.08 -0.46 25.05
C GLY A 195 0.85 -0.36 23.55
N THR A 196 1.79 -0.85 22.77
CA THR A 196 1.67 -0.85 21.30
C THR A 196 0.90 -2.08 20.85
N PHE A 197 -0.13 -1.89 20.01
CA PHE A 197 -0.80 -2.98 19.29
C PHE A 197 -0.42 -2.94 17.81
N ASP A 198 -0.03 -4.07 17.22
CA ASP A 198 0.25 -4.16 15.78
C ASP A 198 -0.72 -5.13 15.09
N LEU A 199 -1.56 -4.60 14.19
CA LEU A 199 -2.36 -5.40 13.27
C LEU A 199 -1.58 -5.60 11.96
N VAL A 200 -0.93 -6.75 11.81
CA VAL A 200 -0.03 -7.06 10.68
C VAL A 200 -0.74 -7.94 9.65
N GLY A 201 -1.50 -7.30 8.77
CA GLY A 201 -2.36 -7.95 7.78
C GLY A 201 -1.85 -7.90 6.33
N ASN A 202 -2.68 -8.40 5.41
CA ASN A 202 -2.52 -8.35 3.96
C ASN A 202 -3.79 -7.84 3.26
N ASN A 203 -3.73 -7.51 1.97
CA ASN A 203 -4.91 -7.16 1.16
C ASN A 203 -5.72 -8.36 0.65
N ILE A 204 -5.29 -9.57 0.98
CA ILE A 204 -5.96 -10.84 0.66
C ILE A 204 -6.35 -11.51 1.98
N PRO A 205 -7.58 -12.03 2.13
CA PRO A 205 -8.13 -12.48 3.42
C PRO A 205 -7.63 -13.85 3.89
N VAL A 206 -6.79 -14.51 3.10
CA VAL A 206 -6.24 -15.84 3.35
C VAL A 206 -4.73 -15.85 3.12
N PHE A 207 -4.03 -16.90 3.54
CA PHE A 207 -2.60 -17.10 3.27
C PHE A 207 -2.37 -18.33 2.37
N PHE A 208 -1.14 -18.48 1.83
CA PHE A 208 -0.78 -19.60 0.95
C PHE A 208 -0.62 -20.95 1.67
N ILE A 209 -0.37 -20.93 2.97
CA ILE A 209 0.03 -22.12 3.74
C ILE A 209 -0.69 -22.14 5.08
N GLN A 210 -0.88 -23.33 5.63
CA GLN A 210 -1.57 -23.53 6.89
C GLN A 210 -0.64 -23.44 8.10
N ASP A 211 0.61 -23.89 7.98
CA ASP A 211 1.58 -23.95 9.08
C ASP A 211 2.82 -23.10 8.77
N ALA A 212 3.27 -22.32 9.77
CA ALA A 212 4.43 -21.44 9.66
C ALA A 212 5.74 -22.17 9.30
N ILE A 213 5.88 -23.46 9.57
CA ILE A 213 7.08 -24.21 9.19
C ILE A 213 7.31 -24.24 7.67
N LYS A 214 6.23 -24.09 6.88
CA LYS A 214 6.28 -24.00 5.41
C LYS A 214 6.60 -22.60 4.89
N PHE A 215 6.68 -21.59 5.76
CA PHE A 215 6.89 -20.21 5.36
C PHE A 215 8.19 -20.01 4.57
N PRO A 216 9.36 -20.56 4.99
CA PRO A 216 10.56 -20.48 4.17
C PRO A 216 10.38 -21.13 2.80
N ASP A 217 9.66 -22.25 2.70
CA ASP A 217 9.48 -22.98 1.45
C ASP A 217 8.68 -22.16 0.42
N VAL A 218 7.52 -21.60 0.81
CA VAL A 218 6.70 -20.79 -0.12
C VAL A 218 7.41 -19.50 -0.51
N ILE A 219 8.13 -18.86 0.42
CA ILE A 219 8.89 -17.65 0.13
C ILE A 219 10.08 -17.96 -0.79
N HIS A 220 10.84 -19.03 -0.56
CA HIS A 220 11.90 -19.45 -1.48
C HIS A 220 11.36 -19.84 -2.86
N ALA A 221 10.18 -20.45 -2.92
CA ALA A 221 9.55 -20.83 -4.17
C ALA A 221 9.14 -19.62 -5.01
N GLY A 222 8.62 -18.54 -4.39
CA GLY A 222 8.21 -17.30 -5.07
C GLY A 222 9.30 -16.24 -5.23
N LYS A 223 10.36 -16.27 -4.43
CA LYS A 223 11.54 -15.39 -4.59
C LYS A 223 12.32 -15.76 -5.86
N PRO A 224 13.21 -14.87 -6.34
CA PRO A 224 14.07 -15.16 -7.49
C PRO A 224 14.86 -16.45 -7.30
N HIS A 225 15.11 -17.19 -8.39
CA HIS A 225 15.83 -18.46 -8.32
C HIS A 225 17.23 -18.28 -7.70
N PRO A 226 17.68 -19.18 -6.80
CA PRO A 226 18.92 -18.96 -6.05
C PRO A 226 20.20 -19.09 -6.88
N ASP A 227 20.13 -19.67 -8.09
CA ASP A 227 21.28 -19.82 -8.98
C ASP A 227 21.64 -18.51 -9.72
N ARG A 228 20.65 -17.64 -9.95
CA ARG A 228 20.81 -16.45 -10.81
C ARG A 228 20.04 -15.20 -10.39
N GLU A 229 19.24 -15.29 -9.34
CA GLU A 229 18.40 -14.21 -8.81
C GLU A 229 17.38 -13.66 -9.84
N ILE A 230 16.72 -14.54 -10.59
CA ILE A 230 15.68 -14.18 -11.59
C ILE A 230 14.44 -15.07 -11.39
N PRO A 231 13.21 -14.53 -11.57
CA PRO A 231 12.85 -13.14 -11.85
C PRO A 231 12.66 -12.29 -10.58
N GLN A 232 12.84 -10.97 -10.68
CA GLN A 232 12.56 -10.03 -9.58
C GLN A 232 11.05 -9.75 -9.48
N ALA A 233 10.49 -9.91 -8.28
CA ALA A 233 9.13 -9.53 -7.92
C ALA A 233 8.02 -10.10 -8.83
N GLN A 234 8.15 -11.34 -9.28
CA GLN A 234 7.19 -12.01 -10.16
C GLN A 234 7.07 -13.48 -9.75
N SER A 235 5.86 -14.01 -9.64
CA SER A 235 5.59 -15.45 -9.41
C SER A 235 5.60 -16.28 -10.70
N ALA A 236 5.73 -15.63 -11.86
CA ALA A 236 5.68 -16.24 -13.19
C ALA A 236 6.96 -17.02 -13.55
N HIS A 237 7.29 -18.04 -12.77
CA HIS A 237 8.43 -18.94 -12.98
C HIS A 237 8.20 -20.31 -12.36
N ASP A 238 9.00 -21.29 -12.82
CA ASP A 238 8.85 -22.70 -12.49
C ASP A 238 8.82 -23.00 -10.99
N THR A 239 9.72 -22.45 -10.16
CA THR A 239 9.78 -22.81 -8.73
C THR A 239 8.51 -22.44 -7.95
N PHE A 240 7.87 -21.31 -8.26
CA PHE A 240 6.63 -20.91 -7.61
C PHE A 240 5.49 -21.85 -8.00
N TRP A 241 5.33 -22.08 -9.30
CA TRP A 241 4.26 -22.94 -9.81
C TRP A 241 4.49 -24.42 -9.48
N ASP A 242 5.73 -24.88 -9.35
CA ASP A 242 6.03 -26.21 -8.84
C ASP A 242 5.55 -26.38 -7.39
N PHE A 243 5.85 -25.39 -6.53
CA PHE A 243 5.38 -25.39 -5.14
C PHE A 243 3.84 -25.39 -5.08
N VAL A 244 3.20 -24.41 -5.71
CA VAL A 244 1.73 -24.24 -5.65
C VAL A 244 0.99 -25.45 -6.20
N THR A 245 1.54 -26.13 -7.20
CA THR A 245 0.88 -27.31 -7.79
C THR A 245 1.11 -28.60 -7.00
N LEU A 246 2.04 -28.63 -6.05
CA LEU A 246 2.28 -29.75 -5.13
C LEU A 246 1.70 -29.52 -3.73
N HIS A 247 1.38 -28.27 -3.39
CA HIS A 247 0.84 -27.85 -2.10
C HIS A 247 -0.54 -27.26 -2.32
N THR A 248 -1.54 -28.14 -2.40
CA THR A 248 -2.91 -27.77 -2.77
C THR A 248 -3.55 -26.74 -1.81
N GLU A 249 -3.09 -26.63 -0.56
CA GLU A 249 -3.50 -25.59 0.39
C GLU A 249 -3.23 -24.16 -0.12
N ALA A 250 -2.26 -23.99 -1.03
CA ALA A 250 -1.93 -22.71 -1.64
C ALA A 250 -2.94 -22.24 -2.71
N THR A 251 -3.88 -23.10 -3.10
CA THR A 251 -4.79 -22.86 -4.23
C THR A 251 -5.65 -21.61 -4.03
N HIS A 252 -6.20 -21.41 -2.82
CA HIS A 252 -7.13 -20.30 -2.57
C HIS A 252 -6.42 -18.95 -2.69
N HIS A 253 -5.29 -18.77 -1.99
CA HIS A 253 -4.52 -17.54 -2.08
C HIS A 253 -3.97 -17.29 -3.50
N THR A 254 -3.55 -18.34 -4.20
CA THR A 254 -3.08 -18.22 -5.59
C THR A 254 -4.18 -17.67 -6.49
N LEU A 255 -5.42 -18.12 -6.32
CA LEU A 255 -6.55 -17.64 -7.10
C LEU A 255 -6.84 -16.15 -6.84
N TRP A 256 -6.73 -15.69 -5.59
CA TRP A 256 -6.77 -14.25 -5.26
C TRP A 256 -5.63 -13.47 -5.91
N ASN A 257 -4.40 -13.97 -5.86
CA ASN A 257 -3.23 -13.30 -6.48
C ASN A 257 -3.34 -13.25 -8.02
N MET A 258 -3.95 -14.26 -8.64
CA MET A 258 -4.22 -14.28 -10.09
C MET A 258 -5.42 -13.41 -10.48
N SER A 259 -6.29 -13.05 -9.54
CA SER A 259 -7.28 -12.00 -9.76
C SER A 259 -6.64 -10.61 -9.77
N ASP A 260 -7.42 -9.61 -10.14
CA ASP A 260 -6.95 -8.22 -10.13
C ASP A 260 -6.66 -7.70 -8.72
N ARG A 261 -7.08 -8.41 -7.66
CA ARG A 261 -6.66 -8.11 -6.27
C ARG A 261 -5.14 -8.15 -6.08
N GLY A 262 -4.40 -8.86 -6.95
CA GLY A 262 -2.94 -8.88 -6.99
C GLY A 262 -2.29 -7.64 -7.62
N ILE A 263 -3.07 -6.76 -8.26
CA ILE A 263 -2.59 -5.54 -8.95
C ILE A 263 -3.46 -4.32 -8.59
N PRO A 264 -3.55 -3.93 -7.30
CA PRO A 264 -4.39 -2.82 -6.86
C PRO A 264 -3.99 -1.50 -7.55
N ARG A 265 -4.96 -0.60 -7.75
CA ARG A 265 -4.74 0.73 -8.34
C ARG A 265 -3.92 1.63 -7.41
N SER A 266 -4.15 1.51 -6.11
CA SER A 266 -3.48 2.26 -5.07
C SER A 266 -3.59 1.50 -3.76
N TYR A 267 -2.66 1.72 -2.83
CA TYR A 267 -2.85 1.28 -1.44
C TYR A 267 -4.17 1.81 -0.85
N ARG A 268 -4.61 3.01 -1.24
CA ARG A 268 -5.85 3.66 -0.76
C ARG A 268 -7.14 2.95 -1.19
N MET A 269 -7.06 2.09 -2.19
CA MET A 269 -8.20 1.44 -2.85
C MET A 269 -8.10 -0.09 -2.79
N MET A 270 -7.54 -0.61 -1.70
CA MET A 270 -7.52 -2.04 -1.41
C MET A 270 -8.06 -2.29 0.00
N GLU A 271 -8.66 -3.47 0.18
CA GLU A 271 -9.00 -3.98 1.50
C GLU A 271 -7.74 -4.39 2.27
N GLY A 272 -7.91 -4.61 3.57
CA GLY A 272 -6.90 -5.22 4.42
C GLY A 272 -7.54 -6.25 5.35
N PHE A 273 -6.78 -7.27 5.73
CA PHE A 273 -7.28 -8.39 6.51
C PHE A 273 -6.21 -8.84 7.50
N GLY A 274 -6.62 -9.12 8.74
CA GLY A 274 -5.75 -9.77 9.72
C GLY A 274 -5.40 -11.22 9.35
N VAL A 275 -6.16 -11.82 8.41
CA VAL A 275 -6.13 -13.23 7.97
C VAL A 275 -6.54 -14.21 9.06
N HIS A 276 -5.78 -14.20 10.15
CA HIS A 276 -5.98 -15.08 11.30
C HIS A 276 -7.25 -14.75 12.05
N THR A 277 -7.80 -15.77 12.69
CA THR A 277 -8.76 -15.56 13.77
C THR A 277 -8.00 -15.14 15.02
N PHE A 278 -8.44 -14.07 15.67
CA PHE A 278 -7.97 -13.60 16.97
C PHE A 278 -9.06 -13.81 18.02
N ARG A 279 -8.72 -13.61 19.29
CA ARG A 279 -9.67 -13.62 20.39
C ARG A 279 -9.79 -12.21 20.96
N LEU A 280 -11.01 -11.72 21.10
CA LEU A 280 -11.31 -10.53 21.89
C LEU A 280 -11.80 -10.94 23.27
N VAL A 281 -11.38 -10.18 24.28
CA VAL A 281 -11.70 -10.42 25.69
C VAL A 281 -12.37 -9.19 26.28
N ASN A 282 -13.60 -9.33 26.77
CA ASN A 282 -14.32 -8.22 27.38
C ASN A 282 -13.93 -7.99 28.86
N ALA A 283 -14.56 -7.00 29.50
CA ALA A 283 -14.27 -6.63 30.89
C ALA A 283 -14.59 -7.74 31.89
N GLU A 284 -15.57 -8.60 31.59
CA GLU A 284 -15.97 -9.75 32.39
C GLU A 284 -15.10 -11.00 32.14
N GLY A 285 -14.13 -10.93 31.23
CA GLY A 285 -13.28 -12.06 30.83
C GLY A 285 -13.93 -13.04 29.86
N ALA A 286 -15.12 -12.73 29.33
CA ALA A 286 -15.74 -13.51 28.27
C ALA A 286 -15.05 -13.26 26.93
N THR A 287 -14.99 -14.30 26.11
CA THR A 287 -14.21 -14.32 24.88
C THR A 287 -15.10 -14.34 23.64
N THR A 288 -14.60 -13.79 22.54
CA THR A 288 -15.25 -13.81 21.23
C THR A 288 -14.17 -13.96 20.16
N LEU A 289 -14.31 -14.92 19.26
CA LEU A 289 -13.38 -15.09 18.15
C LEU A 289 -13.69 -14.05 17.06
N VAL A 290 -12.66 -13.47 16.45
CA VAL A 290 -12.83 -12.43 15.45
C VAL A 290 -11.86 -12.55 14.28
N LYS A 291 -12.28 -12.07 13.10
CA LYS A 291 -11.37 -11.72 12.01
C LYS A 291 -11.43 -10.22 11.76
N PHE A 292 -10.28 -9.57 11.62
CA PHE A 292 -10.15 -8.12 11.37
C PHE A 292 -10.16 -7.80 9.88
N HIS A 293 -10.84 -6.72 9.51
CA HIS A 293 -11.01 -6.21 8.14
C HIS A 293 -10.75 -4.71 8.08
N TRP A 294 -10.11 -4.23 7.02
CA TRP A 294 -10.03 -2.82 6.66
C TRP A 294 -10.83 -2.61 5.37
N LYS A 295 -11.88 -1.81 5.45
CA LYS A 295 -12.75 -1.49 4.30
C LYS A 295 -12.41 -0.07 3.80
N PRO A 296 -11.84 0.09 2.59
CA PRO A 296 -11.45 1.39 2.07
C PRO A 296 -12.67 2.27 1.77
N LYS A 297 -12.65 3.54 2.16
CA LYS A 297 -13.73 4.48 1.84
C LYS A 297 -13.81 4.82 0.34
N LEU A 298 -12.69 4.69 -0.37
CA LEU A 298 -12.57 4.90 -1.82
C LEU A 298 -12.91 3.66 -2.65
N GLY A 299 -13.42 2.59 -2.04
CA GLY A 299 -13.71 1.34 -2.73
C GLY A 299 -12.49 0.49 -3.04
N VAL A 300 -12.76 -0.64 -3.70
CA VAL A 300 -11.73 -1.61 -4.10
C VAL A 300 -11.51 -1.50 -5.60
N HIS A 301 -10.30 -1.11 -5.99
CA HIS A 301 -9.97 -0.85 -7.38
C HIS A 301 -8.60 -1.41 -7.74
N SER A 302 -8.51 -1.95 -8.95
CA SER A 302 -7.29 -2.54 -9.49
C SER A 302 -6.95 -2.01 -10.87
N LEU A 303 -5.67 -2.13 -11.22
CA LEU A 303 -5.21 -1.95 -12.60
C LEU A 303 -5.63 -3.16 -13.44
N VAL A 304 -5.50 -3.04 -14.76
CA VAL A 304 -5.46 -4.22 -15.64
C VAL A 304 -4.01 -4.66 -15.86
N TRP A 305 -3.78 -5.92 -16.25
CA TRP A 305 -2.42 -6.48 -16.23
C TRP A 305 -1.42 -5.76 -17.14
N GLU A 306 -1.80 -5.45 -18.39
CA GLU A 306 -0.93 -4.70 -19.33
C GLU A 306 -0.55 -3.33 -18.76
N GLU A 307 -1.51 -2.61 -18.19
CA GLU A 307 -1.29 -1.32 -17.53
C GLU A 307 -0.29 -1.45 -16.38
N ALA A 308 -0.48 -2.43 -15.49
CA ALA A 308 0.41 -2.68 -14.37
C ALA A 308 1.86 -2.98 -14.82
N GLN A 309 2.03 -3.71 -15.92
CA GLN A 309 3.35 -3.96 -16.52
C GLN A 309 3.99 -2.69 -17.09
N ILE A 310 3.22 -1.82 -17.75
CA ILE A 310 3.72 -0.54 -18.27
C ILE A 310 4.13 0.38 -17.12
N VAL A 311 3.31 0.49 -16.06
CA VAL A 311 3.62 1.28 -14.87
C VAL A 311 4.96 0.87 -14.27
N ASN A 312 5.22 -0.43 -14.12
CA ASN A 312 6.46 -0.93 -13.52
C ASN A 312 7.74 -0.46 -14.24
N GLY A 313 7.66 -0.10 -15.53
CA GLY A 313 8.76 0.48 -16.30
C GLY A 313 8.78 2.01 -16.32
N MET A 314 7.61 2.66 -16.26
CA MET A 314 7.47 4.12 -16.35
C MET A 314 7.63 4.82 -14.99
N ASP A 315 7.01 4.29 -13.94
CA ASP A 315 7.12 4.78 -12.56
C ASP A 315 7.09 3.59 -11.59
N PRO A 316 8.25 2.98 -11.28
CA PRO A 316 8.32 1.88 -10.32
C PRO A 316 7.92 2.31 -8.88
N ASP A 317 7.77 3.62 -8.63
CA ASP A 317 7.34 4.20 -7.36
C ASP A 317 5.85 4.60 -7.34
N PHE A 318 5.04 4.13 -8.28
CA PHE A 318 3.66 4.56 -8.48
C PHE A 318 2.77 4.53 -7.22
N HIS A 319 2.73 3.42 -6.45
CA HIS A 319 1.90 3.37 -5.24
C HIS A 319 2.48 4.21 -4.09
N ARG A 320 3.82 4.26 -3.97
CA ARG A 320 4.48 5.13 -2.98
C ARG A 320 4.18 6.60 -3.26
N ARG A 321 4.27 7.00 -4.53
CA ARG A 321 3.95 8.35 -5.00
C ARG A 321 2.47 8.66 -4.78
N ASP A 322 1.57 7.78 -5.21
CA ASP A 322 0.12 7.97 -5.03
C ASP A 322 -0.25 8.19 -3.55
N LEU A 323 0.32 7.42 -2.61
CA LEU A 323 0.09 7.63 -1.18
C LEU A 323 0.60 9.01 -0.71
N ALA A 324 1.83 9.36 -1.06
CA ALA A 324 2.45 10.60 -0.60
C ALA A 324 1.76 11.83 -1.17
N ASP A 325 1.48 11.80 -2.47
CA ASP A 325 0.84 12.88 -3.22
C ASP A 325 -0.62 13.06 -2.79
N ALA A 326 -1.36 11.98 -2.48
CA ALA A 326 -2.72 12.07 -1.96
C ALA A 326 -2.76 12.75 -0.59
N ILE A 327 -1.81 12.44 0.30
CA ILE A 327 -1.70 13.11 1.61
C ILE A 327 -1.33 14.59 1.42
N GLU A 328 -0.34 14.88 0.58
CA GLU A 328 0.04 16.27 0.27
C GLU A 328 -1.14 17.08 -0.29
N ALA A 329 -1.93 16.49 -1.19
CA ALA A 329 -3.11 17.11 -1.77
C ALA A 329 -4.32 17.22 -0.82
N GLY A 330 -4.23 16.70 0.42
CA GLY A 330 -5.34 16.67 1.38
C GLY A 330 -6.39 15.59 1.10
N ALA A 331 -6.20 14.74 0.10
CA ALA A 331 -7.02 13.57 -0.22
C ALA A 331 -6.67 12.38 0.69
N HIS A 332 -6.83 12.60 2.01
CA HIS A 332 -6.39 11.67 3.05
C HIS A 332 -6.99 10.27 2.88
N PRO A 333 -6.16 9.22 2.78
CA PRO A 333 -6.63 7.84 2.71
C PRO A 333 -7.39 7.42 3.97
N GLN A 334 -8.54 6.75 3.80
CA GLN A 334 -9.38 6.30 4.90
C GLN A 334 -9.86 4.85 4.77
N TRP A 335 -9.85 4.13 5.89
CA TRP A 335 -10.41 2.78 6.01
C TRP A 335 -11.23 2.64 7.28
N GLU A 336 -12.34 1.93 7.19
CA GLU A 336 -13.09 1.50 8.37
C GLU A 336 -12.52 0.17 8.87
N LEU A 337 -12.12 0.12 10.14
CA LEU A 337 -11.82 -1.14 10.81
C LEU A 337 -13.14 -1.85 11.06
N GLY A 338 -13.24 -3.09 10.60
CA GLY A 338 -14.36 -3.97 10.82
C GLY A 338 -13.92 -5.28 11.45
N ILE A 339 -14.87 -5.94 12.12
CA ILE A 339 -14.69 -7.27 12.68
C ILE A 339 -15.84 -8.19 12.26
N GLN A 340 -15.50 -9.42 11.88
CA GLN A 340 -16.43 -10.53 11.96
C GLN A 340 -16.33 -11.13 13.36
N THR A 341 -17.44 -11.61 13.92
CA THR A 341 -17.49 -12.16 15.27
C THR A 341 -18.06 -13.57 15.26
N PHE A 342 -17.44 -14.47 16.00
CA PHE A 342 -17.84 -15.87 16.12
C PHE A 342 -17.86 -16.31 17.59
N PRO A 343 -18.72 -17.27 17.94
CA PRO A 343 -18.66 -17.91 19.25
C PRO A 343 -17.28 -18.56 19.49
N ASP A 344 -16.73 -18.39 20.68
CA ASP A 344 -15.49 -19.06 21.11
C ASP A 344 -15.82 -20.45 21.65
N THR A 345 -15.95 -21.41 20.74
CA THR A 345 -16.25 -22.82 21.07
C THR A 345 -14.95 -23.62 21.23
N PRO A 346 -14.96 -24.77 21.94
CA PRO A 346 -13.77 -25.61 22.08
C PRO A 346 -13.16 -26.07 20.74
N ASP A 347 -14.00 -26.31 19.74
CA ASP A 347 -13.55 -26.73 18.40
C ASP A 347 -13.12 -25.54 17.52
N GLN A 348 -13.39 -24.30 17.96
CA GLN A 348 -13.08 -23.06 17.23
C GLN A 348 -13.53 -23.09 15.76
N THR A 349 -14.71 -23.66 15.51
CA THR A 349 -15.32 -23.70 14.19
C THR A 349 -16.57 -22.83 14.12
N PHE A 350 -16.93 -22.42 12.90
CA PHE A 350 -18.16 -21.67 12.63
C PHE A 350 -18.76 -22.11 11.30
N GLU A 351 -20.02 -22.56 11.30
CA GLU A 351 -20.72 -23.04 10.09
C GLU A 351 -19.92 -24.09 9.29
N GLY A 352 -19.21 -24.97 9.99
CA GLY A 352 -18.36 -26.02 9.39
C GLY A 352 -17.01 -25.53 8.86
N ILE A 353 -16.68 -24.25 9.04
CA ILE A 353 -15.37 -23.67 8.71
C ILE A 353 -14.50 -23.73 9.95
N ASP A 354 -13.29 -24.28 9.80
CA ASP A 354 -12.26 -24.21 10.83
C ASP A 354 -11.67 -22.79 10.86
N LEU A 355 -11.84 -22.08 11.98
CA LEU A 355 -11.39 -20.70 12.10
C LEU A 355 -9.87 -20.60 12.31
N LEU A 356 -9.19 -21.71 12.60
CA LEU A 356 -7.75 -21.78 12.76
C LEU A 356 -7.01 -22.01 11.44
N ASP A 357 -7.73 -22.32 10.35
CA ASP A 357 -7.16 -22.46 9.01
C ASP A 357 -6.99 -21.08 8.34
N PRO A 358 -5.77 -20.56 8.17
CA PRO A 358 -5.53 -19.26 7.54
C PRO A 358 -5.75 -19.28 6.02
N THR A 359 -6.00 -20.44 5.41
CA THR A 359 -6.33 -20.57 3.98
C THR A 359 -7.83 -20.40 3.71
N ASN A 360 -8.64 -20.25 4.77
CA ASN A 360 -10.09 -20.13 4.69
C ASN A 360 -10.61 -18.75 5.13
N ILE A 361 -11.62 -18.27 4.39
CA ILE A 361 -12.44 -17.12 4.81
C ILE A 361 -13.71 -17.59 5.50
N VAL A 362 -14.32 -16.69 6.29
CA VAL A 362 -15.75 -16.79 6.57
C VAL A 362 -16.47 -15.82 5.64
N PRO A 363 -17.36 -16.29 4.74
CA PRO A 363 -18.15 -15.41 3.88
C PRO A 363 -18.92 -14.36 4.68
N GLU A 364 -18.97 -13.14 4.16
CA GLU A 364 -19.65 -12.02 4.84
C GLU A 364 -21.17 -12.25 4.96
N GLU A 365 -21.73 -13.10 4.11
CA GLU A 365 -23.14 -13.52 4.16
C GLU A 365 -23.43 -14.42 5.37
N LEU A 366 -22.43 -15.14 5.90
CA LEU A 366 -22.56 -15.94 7.13
C LEU A 366 -22.26 -15.11 8.38
N ALA A 367 -21.29 -14.21 8.30
CA ALA A 367 -20.91 -13.32 9.38
C ALA A 367 -20.58 -11.92 8.82
N PRO A 368 -21.48 -10.92 8.93
CA PRO A 368 -21.24 -9.61 8.38
C PRO A 368 -20.10 -8.89 9.12
N VAL A 369 -19.35 -8.09 8.38
CA VAL A 369 -18.29 -7.24 8.94
C VAL A 369 -18.93 -6.06 9.68
N GLN A 370 -18.69 -5.97 10.99
CA GLN A 370 -19.22 -4.91 11.85
C GLN A 370 -18.17 -3.81 12.05
N PRO A 371 -18.48 -2.52 11.76
CA PRO A 371 -17.52 -1.44 11.87
C PRO A 371 -17.24 -1.04 13.33
N VAL A 372 -15.97 -0.82 13.65
CA VAL A 372 -15.48 -0.53 15.01
C VAL A 372 -14.58 0.69 15.13
N GLY A 373 -14.13 1.27 14.02
CA GLY A 373 -13.43 2.57 14.04
C GLY A 373 -12.97 3.01 12.66
N LEU A 374 -12.42 4.22 12.59
CA LEU A 374 -11.95 4.86 11.36
C LEU A 374 -10.45 5.13 11.43
N LEU A 375 -9.71 4.64 10.45
CA LEU A 375 -8.32 5.01 10.18
C LEU A 375 -8.30 6.16 9.17
N THR A 376 -7.57 7.24 9.47
CA THR A 376 -7.24 8.32 8.53
C THR A 376 -5.73 8.53 8.51
N LEU A 377 -5.11 8.41 7.34
CA LEU A 377 -3.69 8.74 7.14
C LEU A 377 -3.57 10.18 6.66
N ASN A 378 -2.83 11.01 7.38
CA ASN A 378 -2.85 12.46 7.21
C ASN A 378 -1.47 13.12 7.26
N ALA A 379 -0.38 12.35 7.37
CA ALA A 379 0.95 12.90 7.26
C ALA A 379 1.98 11.93 6.69
N ASN A 380 2.78 12.43 5.77
CA ASN A 380 3.97 11.79 5.24
C ASN A 380 5.10 11.77 6.29
N PRO A 381 6.02 10.79 6.23
CA PRO A 381 7.21 10.80 7.08
C PRO A 381 8.13 11.97 6.69
N THR A 382 8.82 12.51 7.69
CA THR A 382 9.90 13.50 7.48
C THR A 382 11.18 12.87 6.94
N ASN A 383 11.41 11.58 7.24
CA ASN A 383 12.53 10.81 6.73
C ASN A 383 12.14 9.33 6.52
N TYR A 384 12.15 8.90 5.25
CA TYR A 384 11.77 7.53 4.88
C TYR A 384 12.61 6.47 5.60
N PHE A 385 13.92 6.64 5.72
CA PHE A 385 14.77 5.62 6.36
C PHE A 385 14.50 5.53 7.85
N ALA A 386 14.52 6.67 8.55
CA ALA A 386 14.39 6.73 9.99
C ALA A 386 13.03 6.22 10.50
N GLU A 387 12.00 6.35 9.68
CA GLU A 387 10.60 6.04 10.03
C GLU A 387 10.12 4.78 9.29
N THR A 388 10.01 4.83 7.96
CA THR A 388 9.46 3.74 7.14
C THR A 388 10.37 2.52 7.05
N GLU A 389 11.68 2.69 6.90
CA GLU A 389 12.61 1.56 6.82
C GLU A 389 12.81 0.92 8.20
N GLN A 390 12.99 1.74 9.25
CA GLN A 390 13.31 1.27 10.60
C GLN A 390 12.11 0.84 11.46
N VAL A 391 10.86 1.12 11.06
CA VAL A 391 9.70 0.63 11.81
C VAL A 391 9.71 -0.91 11.89
N ALA A 392 9.40 -1.43 13.07
CA ALA A 392 9.23 -2.85 13.35
C ALA A 392 7.78 -3.12 13.76
N PHE A 393 7.08 -3.90 12.94
CA PHE A 393 5.76 -4.44 13.27
C PHE A 393 5.90 -5.86 13.78
N HIS A 394 5.01 -6.32 14.66
CA HIS A 394 5.00 -7.70 15.13
C HIS A 394 3.59 -8.10 15.61
N PRO A 395 2.97 -9.17 15.08
CA PRO A 395 1.62 -9.58 15.48
C PRO A 395 1.49 -10.04 16.95
N GLY A 396 2.60 -10.20 17.68
CA GLY A 396 2.60 -10.46 19.13
C GLY A 396 2.72 -9.19 19.98
N HIS A 397 2.78 -8.00 19.38
CA HIS A 397 2.51 -6.76 20.09
C HIS A 397 0.99 -6.64 20.30
N LEU A 398 0.54 -7.15 21.46
CA LEU A 398 -0.85 -7.19 21.88
C LEU A 398 -1.10 -6.18 23.00
N VAL A 399 -2.38 -5.94 23.29
CA VAL A 399 -2.86 -5.06 24.37
C VAL A 399 -4.00 -5.75 25.11
N PRO A 400 -4.28 -5.40 26.38
CA PRO A 400 -5.39 -5.97 27.13
C PRO A 400 -6.70 -5.97 26.31
N GLY A 401 -7.36 -7.12 26.23
CA GLY A 401 -8.61 -7.27 25.48
C GLY A 401 -8.46 -7.86 24.08
N ILE A 402 -7.23 -8.13 23.63
CA ILE A 402 -6.93 -8.87 22.40
C ILE A 402 -5.96 -10.00 22.76
N ASP A 403 -6.23 -11.20 22.27
CA ASP A 403 -5.42 -12.40 22.47
C ASP A 403 -5.36 -13.23 21.18
N ILE A 404 -4.46 -14.22 21.16
CA ILE A 404 -4.22 -15.11 20.02
C ILE A 404 -5.13 -16.34 20.05
N THR A 405 -5.11 -17.11 18.97
CA THR A 405 -5.70 -18.47 18.88
C THR A 405 -4.62 -19.49 18.51
N ASP A 406 -5.01 -20.75 18.42
CA ASP A 406 -4.13 -21.87 18.06
C ASP A 406 -3.87 -22.00 16.54
N ASP A 407 -4.08 -20.93 15.77
CA ASP A 407 -3.71 -20.88 14.35
C ASP A 407 -2.19 -21.16 14.22
N PRO A 408 -1.80 -22.25 13.54
CA PRO A 408 -0.41 -22.69 13.52
C PRO A 408 0.49 -21.76 12.68
N LEU A 409 -0.07 -21.03 11.72
CA LEU A 409 0.66 -20.00 10.99
C LEU A 409 0.89 -18.77 11.87
N LEU A 410 -0.14 -18.28 12.57
CA LEU A 410 0.00 -17.16 13.50
C LEU A 410 1.06 -17.46 14.56
N SER A 411 1.01 -18.65 15.15
CA SER A 411 1.94 -19.10 16.20
C SER A 411 3.41 -18.96 15.80
N GLY A 412 3.80 -19.41 14.59
CA GLY A 412 5.18 -19.23 14.13
C GLY A 412 5.55 -17.79 13.80
N ARG A 413 4.58 -16.96 13.37
CA ARG A 413 4.80 -15.51 13.19
C ARG A 413 5.10 -14.81 14.52
N LEU A 414 4.55 -15.30 15.64
CA LEU A 414 4.85 -14.74 16.96
C LEU A 414 6.35 -14.85 17.32
N PHE A 415 7.01 -15.92 16.87
CA PHE A 415 8.47 -16.06 17.01
C PHE A 415 9.24 -15.17 16.02
N SER A 416 8.92 -15.31 14.72
CA SER A 416 9.76 -14.79 13.63
C SER A 416 9.97 -13.27 13.66
N TYR A 417 8.91 -12.52 13.99
CA TYR A 417 8.94 -11.06 13.91
C TYR A 417 9.75 -10.40 15.03
N LEU A 418 10.02 -11.09 16.14
CA LEU A 418 10.97 -10.63 17.16
C LEU A 418 12.40 -10.94 16.72
N ASP A 419 12.65 -12.17 16.29
CA ASP A 419 13.96 -12.69 15.90
C ASP A 419 14.59 -11.88 14.74
N THR A 420 13.81 -11.65 13.67
CA THR A 420 14.34 -10.99 12.46
C THR A 420 14.82 -9.56 12.70
N GLN A 421 14.37 -8.88 13.77
CA GLN A 421 14.79 -7.51 14.07
C GLN A 421 16.23 -7.45 14.60
N ILE A 422 16.74 -8.54 15.18
CA ILE A 422 18.07 -8.56 15.79
C ILE A 422 19.14 -8.26 14.75
N SER A 423 19.07 -8.88 13.57
CA SER A 423 20.01 -8.60 12.46
C SER A 423 19.60 -7.35 11.68
N ARG A 424 18.30 -7.19 11.39
CA ARG A 424 17.80 -6.08 10.56
C ARG A 424 18.05 -4.70 11.19
N LEU A 425 17.84 -4.59 12.50
CA LEU A 425 17.95 -3.34 13.26
C LEU A 425 19.14 -3.34 14.24
N GLY A 426 20.06 -4.28 14.09
CA GLY A 426 21.36 -4.26 14.74
C GLY A 426 21.39 -4.64 16.23
N GLY A 427 20.28 -5.13 16.80
CA GLY A 427 20.27 -5.67 18.16
C GLY A 427 18.90 -5.65 18.84
N PRO A 428 18.86 -5.94 20.16
CA PRO A 428 17.62 -6.10 20.91
C PRO A 428 16.92 -4.78 21.28
N ASN A 429 17.59 -3.64 21.12
CA ASN A 429 17.05 -2.32 21.49
C ASN A 429 16.26 -1.62 20.37
N PHE A 430 15.77 -2.36 19.37
CA PHE A 430 15.03 -1.79 18.23
C PHE A 430 13.76 -1.03 18.64
N GLY A 431 13.15 -1.39 19.77
CA GLY A 431 11.99 -0.69 20.35
C GLY A 431 12.32 0.75 20.82
N GLN A 432 13.60 1.10 20.95
CA GLN A 432 14.03 2.44 21.34
C GLN A 432 14.26 3.39 20.16
N LEU A 433 14.20 2.88 18.92
CA LEU A 433 14.22 3.73 17.73
C LEU A 433 12.96 4.62 17.74
N PRO A 434 13.04 5.91 17.39
CA PRO A 434 11.94 6.87 17.61
C PRO A 434 10.57 6.41 17.10
N ILE A 435 10.49 5.81 15.91
CA ILE A 435 9.24 5.31 15.33
C ILE A 435 8.70 4.04 16.01
N ASN A 436 9.52 3.32 16.79
CA ASN A 436 9.11 2.09 17.48
C ASN A 436 8.82 2.31 18.97
N ARG A 437 9.10 3.49 19.51
CA ARG A 437 8.87 3.80 20.92
C ARG A 437 7.38 3.72 21.21
N THR A 438 7.02 2.97 22.26
CA THR A 438 5.65 2.98 22.78
C THR A 438 5.32 4.35 23.38
N HIS A 439 4.03 4.70 23.37
CA HIS A 439 3.53 5.90 24.04
C HIS A 439 3.07 5.61 25.48
N ALA A 440 3.14 4.33 25.91
CA ALA A 440 2.89 3.90 27.27
C ALA A 440 4.18 3.84 28.10
N PRO A 441 4.14 4.04 29.44
CA PRO A 441 5.33 3.95 30.28
C PRO A 441 6.01 2.58 30.26
N VAL A 442 7.33 2.53 30.05
CA VAL A 442 8.14 1.31 30.12
C VAL A 442 8.95 1.29 31.41
N ASN A 443 8.64 0.31 32.26
CA ASN A 443 9.37 0.04 33.51
C ASN A 443 9.77 -1.45 33.56
N ASP A 444 10.77 -1.82 32.75
CA ASP A 444 11.24 -3.21 32.64
C ASP A 444 12.55 -3.46 33.43
N MET A 445 12.99 -4.71 33.40
CA MET A 445 14.26 -5.17 33.98
C MET A 445 15.30 -5.58 32.91
N LEU A 446 15.12 -5.19 31.64
CA LEU A 446 16.03 -5.48 30.53
C LEU A 446 17.18 -4.46 30.51
N ARG A 447 18.43 -4.89 30.31
CA ARG A 447 19.61 -4.02 30.36
C ARG A 447 20.58 -4.30 29.20
N ASP A 448 21.49 -3.36 28.99
CA ASP A 448 22.57 -3.42 28.01
C ASP A 448 22.08 -3.52 26.56
N GLY A 449 22.71 -4.38 25.75
CA GLY A 449 22.42 -4.54 24.32
C GLY A 449 23.03 -3.44 23.44
N MET A 450 23.16 -3.73 22.13
CA MET A 450 23.68 -2.78 21.15
C MET A 450 22.80 -1.52 21.10
N HIS A 451 23.44 -0.34 21.00
CA HIS A 451 22.77 0.96 20.87
C HIS A 451 21.70 1.26 21.96
N GLN A 452 21.98 0.89 23.21
CA GLN A 452 21.16 1.30 24.36
C GLN A 452 21.10 2.83 24.46
N THR A 453 19.89 3.41 24.36
CA THR A 453 19.66 4.86 24.46
C THR A 453 18.93 5.25 25.74
N ALA A 454 18.24 4.31 26.39
CA ALA A 454 17.68 4.53 27.71
C ALA A 454 18.80 4.50 28.78
N VAL A 455 18.79 5.49 29.67
CA VAL A 455 19.66 5.50 30.85
C VAL A 455 18.83 5.10 32.06
N HIS A 456 18.75 3.80 32.31
CA HIS A 456 18.03 3.24 33.45
C HIS A 456 18.75 3.62 34.76
N SER A 457 17.98 3.98 35.78
CA SER A 457 18.47 4.23 37.15
C SER A 457 18.01 3.10 38.09
N GLY A 458 18.65 2.97 39.26
CA GLY A 458 18.43 1.86 40.19
C GLY A 458 19.58 0.86 40.21
N THR A 459 19.57 -0.04 41.19
CA THR A 459 20.65 -1.01 41.46
C THR A 459 20.25 -2.46 41.17
N ALA A 460 18.96 -2.78 41.06
CA ALA A 460 18.44 -4.14 41.00
C ALA A 460 17.56 -4.40 39.77
N PRO A 461 18.15 -4.74 38.61
CA PRO A 461 17.42 -5.17 37.41
C PRO A 461 16.94 -6.63 37.52
N TYR A 462 16.34 -6.99 38.65
CA TYR A 462 15.83 -8.34 38.92
C TYR A 462 14.70 -8.32 39.94
N ARG A 463 13.92 -9.40 39.98
CA ARG A 463 12.82 -9.61 40.92
C ARG A 463 12.95 -10.97 41.62
N PRO A 464 12.56 -11.09 42.91
CA PRO A 464 12.29 -9.98 43.83
C PRO A 464 13.58 -9.24 44.20
N ASN A 465 13.47 -7.96 44.55
CA ASN A 465 14.57 -7.17 45.07
C ASN A 465 14.11 -6.27 46.23
N SER A 466 15.03 -5.90 47.13
CA SER A 466 14.80 -4.90 48.18
C SER A 466 15.63 -3.62 48.00
N LEU A 467 16.68 -3.66 47.19
CA LEU A 467 17.59 -2.54 46.96
C LEU A 467 16.91 -1.36 46.25
N ASP A 468 15.97 -1.64 45.34
CA ASP A 468 15.14 -0.64 44.66
C ASP A 468 13.69 -0.66 45.17
N GLY A 469 13.49 -1.07 46.44
CA GLY A 469 12.17 -1.06 47.08
C GLY A 469 11.14 -2.03 46.46
N GLY A 470 11.58 -3.01 45.68
CA GLY A 470 10.70 -3.98 45.01
C GLY A 470 10.19 -3.54 43.64
N CYS A 471 10.53 -2.33 43.19
CA CYS A 471 10.15 -1.83 41.88
C CYS A 471 10.95 -2.51 40.74
N PRO A 472 10.36 -2.56 39.52
CA PRO A 472 8.94 -2.38 39.19
C PRO A 472 8.04 -3.50 39.75
N PHE A 473 6.80 -3.14 40.13
CA PHE A 473 5.78 -4.09 40.63
C PHE A 473 4.99 -4.73 39.47
N LEU A 474 4.34 -5.88 39.73
CA LEU A 474 3.40 -6.46 38.76
C LEU A 474 2.08 -5.69 38.83
N ALA A 475 1.41 -5.53 37.69
CA ALA A 475 0.07 -4.95 37.59
C ALA A 475 -1.01 -6.02 37.82
N GLY A 476 -2.16 -5.62 38.38
CA GLY A 476 -3.36 -6.46 38.48
C GLY A 476 -4.39 -6.15 37.39
N ALA A 477 -5.54 -6.85 37.44
CA ALA A 477 -6.64 -6.62 36.49
C ALA A 477 -7.18 -5.17 36.53
N GLU A 478 -7.24 -4.57 37.73
CA GLU A 478 -7.67 -3.18 37.95
C GLU A 478 -6.68 -2.14 37.40
N ASP A 479 -5.42 -2.55 37.14
CA ASP A 479 -4.36 -1.71 36.60
C ASP A 479 -4.14 -1.95 35.10
N ALA A 480 -5.15 -2.50 34.40
CA ALA A 480 -5.09 -2.85 32.98
C ALA A 480 -3.92 -3.78 32.61
N ALA A 481 -3.56 -4.72 33.48
CA ALA A 481 -2.57 -5.75 33.13
C ALA A 481 -3.03 -6.58 31.92
N TYR A 482 -2.09 -6.94 31.05
CA TYR A 482 -2.28 -8.04 30.10
C TYR A 482 -2.39 -9.34 30.90
N ILE A 483 -3.60 -9.88 30.98
CA ILE A 483 -3.90 -11.13 31.67
C ILE A 483 -4.49 -12.06 30.62
N GLU A 484 -3.80 -13.15 30.35
CA GLU A 484 -4.27 -14.22 29.48
C GLU A 484 -5.55 -14.82 30.06
N VAL A 485 -6.59 -14.92 29.23
CA VAL A 485 -7.78 -15.68 29.63
C VAL A 485 -7.42 -17.16 29.58
N PRO A 486 -7.60 -17.93 30.68
CA PRO A 486 -7.33 -19.36 30.63
C PRO A 486 -8.24 -20.04 29.61
N VAL A 487 -7.64 -20.61 28.57
CA VAL A 487 -8.31 -21.48 27.60
C VAL A 487 -7.95 -22.92 27.92
N GLU A 488 -8.95 -23.81 27.95
CA GLU A 488 -8.72 -25.24 28.15
C GLU A 488 -8.08 -25.82 26.89
N VAL A 489 -6.88 -26.37 27.03
CA VAL A 489 -6.23 -27.14 25.98
C VAL A 489 -6.65 -28.60 26.14
N PRO A 490 -7.36 -29.21 25.17
CA PRO A 490 -7.80 -30.59 25.27
C PRO A 490 -6.62 -31.56 25.48
N ALA A 491 -6.86 -32.65 26.22
CA ALA A 491 -5.84 -33.67 26.45
C ALA A 491 -5.42 -34.32 25.11
N ALA A 492 -4.20 -34.04 24.67
CA ALA A 492 -3.67 -34.46 23.37
C ALA A 492 -2.25 -35.04 23.46
N ARG A 493 -1.76 -35.61 22.35
CA ARG A 493 -0.38 -36.07 22.20
C ARG A 493 0.43 -35.04 21.43
N LYS A 494 1.72 -34.91 21.73
CA LYS A 494 2.64 -34.12 20.90
C LYS A 494 2.83 -34.83 19.56
N VAL A 495 2.40 -34.21 18.47
CA VAL A 495 2.42 -34.74 17.09
C VAL A 495 2.94 -33.68 16.11
N ARG A 496 3.17 -34.08 14.86
CA ARG A 496 3.42 -33.21 13.71
C ARG A 496 2.40 -33.57 12.63
N GLU A 497 1.17 -33.14 12.83
CA GLU A 497 -0.01 -33.49 12.04
C GLU A 497 -0.89 -32.25 11.88
N ALA A 498 -1.54 -32.10 10.74
CA ALA A 498 -2.62 -31.13 10.53
C ALA A 498 -3.97 -31.83 10.79
N PRO A 499 -5.00 -31.11 11.30
CA PRO A 499 -6.32 -31.68 11.49
C PRO A 499 -6.97 -32.01 10.13
N GLU A 500 -7.91 -32.97 10.11
CA GLU A 500 -8.63 -33.34 8.88
C GLU A 500 -9.46 -32.17 8.33
N SER A 501 -9.91 -31.26 9.20
CA SER A 501 -10.66 -30.05 8.85
C SER A 501 -9.90 -29.11 7.90
N PHE A 502 -8.58 -29.20 7.85
CA PHE A 502 -7.73 -28.39 6.98
C PHE A 502 -7.59 -28.98 5.57
N ASN A 503 -8.08 -30.20 5.29
CA ASN A 503 -7.83 -30.89 4.01
C ASN A 503 -8.69 -30.38 2.82
N ASP A 504 -9.67 -29.50 3.05
CA ASP A 504 -10.49 -28.95 1.97
C ASP A 504 -9.82 -27.76 1.31
N HIS A 505 -9.14 -28.04 0.19
CA HIS A 505 -8.38 -27.04 -0.54
C HIS A 505 -9.10 -26.49 -1.78
N PHE A 506 -10.36 -26.90 -2.04
CA PHE A 506 -11.03 -26.62 -3.32
C PHE A 506 -12.40 -25.96 -3.21
N SER A 507 -13.11 -26.10 -2.08
CA SER A 507 -14.44 -25.46 -1.92
C SER A 507 -14.37 -23.93 -1.93
N GLN A 508 -13.45 -23.34 -1.16
CA GLN A 508 -13.27 -21.89 -1.06
C GLN A 508 -12.71 -21.26 -2.34
N PRO A 509 -11.68 -21.81 -3.01
CA PRO A 509 -11.29 -21.33 -4.34
C PRO A 509 -12.45 -21.40 -5.35
N ARG A 510 -13.26 -22.47 -5.32
CA ARG A 510 -14.43 -22.58 -6.19
C ARG A 510 -15.46 -21.50 -5.88
N ARG A 511 -15.74 -21.22 -4.60
CA ARG A 511 -16.61 -20.12 -4.17
C ARG A 511 -16.09 -18.79 -4.71
N PHE A 512 -14.80 -18.50 -4.53
CA PHE A 512 -14.19 -17.26 -5.05
C PHE A 512 -14.40 -17.13 -6.56
N TRP A 513 -14.03 -18.17 -7.34
CA TRP A 513 -14.23 -18.19 -8.80
C TRP A 513 -15.69 -17.94 -9.21
N LEU A 514 -16.63 -18.61 -8.55
CA LEU A 514 -18.07 -18.47 -8.82
C LEU A 514 -18.61 -17.08 -8.44
N SER A 515 -17.93 -16.37 -7.54
CA SER A 515 -18.31 -15.02 -7.09
C SER A 515 -17.85 -13.91 -8.03
N MET A 516 -16.90 -14.20 -8.92
CA MET A 516 -16.36 -13.22 -9.87
C MET A 516 -17.36 -12.92 -10.99
N THR A 517 -17.41 -11.65 -11.39
CA THR A 517 -18.08 -11.21 -12.62
C THR A 517 -17.44 -11.85 -13.86
N PRO A 518 -18.11 -11.86 -15.02
CA PRO A 518 -17.50 -12.36 -16.26
C PRO A 518 -16.14 -11.72 -16.59
N VAL A 519 -15.99 -10.41 -16.39
CA VAL A 519 -14.74 -9.68 -16.65
C VAL A 519 -13.63 -10.12 -15.70
N GLU A 520 -13.90 -10.18 -14.40
CA GLU A 520 -12.95 -10.66 -13.40
C GLU A 520 -12.50 -12.10 -13.68
N ARG A 521 -13.41 -12.97 -14.13
CA ARG A 521 -13.10 -14.35 -14.54
C ARG A 521 -12.14 -14.39 -15.72
N GLU A 522 -12.35 -13.54 -16.72
CA GLU A 522 -11.46 -13.45 -17.88
C GLU A 522 -10.07 -12.97 -17.47
N HIS A 523 -9.97 -11.99 -16.58
CA HIS A 523 -8.69 -11.50 -16.07
C HIS A 523 -7.94 -12.59 -15.27
N ILE A 524 -8.64 -13.39 -14.46
CA ILE A 524 -8.06 -14.55 -13.76
C ILE A 524 -7.51 -15.58 -14.76
N ILE A 525 -8.30 -15.94 -15.78
CA ILE A 525 -7.86 -16.88 -16.83
C ILE A 525 -6.61 -16.33 -17.54
N ALA A 526 -6.62 -15.05 -17.91
CA ALA A 526 -5.51 -14.40 -18.58
C ALA A 526 -4.25 -14.37 -17.69
N ALA A 527 -4.39 -14.13 -16.39
CA ALA A 527 -3.28 -14.14 -15.44
C ALA A 527 -2.63 -15.54 -15.32
N TYR A 528 -3.43 -16.59 -15.09
CA TYR A 528 -2.91 -17.97 -15.08
C TYR A 528 -2.24 -18.33 -16.40
N THR A 529 -2.87 -17.99 -17.52
CA THR A 529 -2.34 -18.25 -18.87
C THR A 529 -1.01 -17.53 -19.08
N PHE A 530 -0.90 -16.27 -18.65
CA PHE A 530 0.32 -15.48 -18.75
C PHE A 530 1.44 -16.10 -17.91
N GLU A 531 1.18 -16.37 -16.63
CA GLU A 531 2.21 -16.86 -15.72
C GLU A 531 2.70 -18.27 -16.08
N LEU A 532 1.79 -19.20 -16.36
CA LEU A 532 2.15 -20.57 -16.72
C LEU A 532 2.84 -20.65 -18.08
N ASN A 533 2.60 -19.72 -19.01
CA ASN A 533 3.37 -19.63 -20.26
C ASN A 533 4.80 -19.12 -20.05
N LYS A 534 5.13 -18.53 -18.89
CA LYS A 534 6.51 -18.20 -18.51
C LYS A 534 7.26 -19.38 -17.88
N CYS A 535 6.57 -20.41 -17.40
CA CYS A 535 7.21 -21.64 -16.95
C CYS A 535 7.80 -22.41 -18.13
N TYR A 536 8.98 -22.99 -17.93
CA TYR A 536 9.66 -23.81 -18.93
C TYR A 536 9.16 -25.27 -18.89
N GLU A 537 8.97 -25.82 -17.69
CA GLU A 537 8.68 -27.25 -17.49
C GLU A 537 7.20 -27.57 -17.77
N GLN A 538 6.96 -28.41 -18.77
CA GLN A 538 5.61 -28.83 -19.16
C GLN A 538 4.87 -29.56 -18.03
N ALA A 539 5.57 -30.36 -17.23
CA ALA A 539 4.97 -31.09 -16.11
C ALA A 539 4.37 -30.16 -15.04
N ILE A 540 4.89 -28.93 -14.89
CA ILE A 540 4.32 -27.92 -13.98
C ILE A 540 2.99 -27.41 -14.55
N LYS A 541 2.96 -27.08 -15.84
CA LYS A 541 1.74 -26.61 -16.54
C LYS A 541 0.62 -27.65 -16.47
N GLU A 542 0.93 -28.91 -16.74
CA GLU A 542 -0.05 -30.01 -16.67
C GLU A 542 -0.56 -30.24 -15.24
N ARG A 543 0.30 -30.10 -14.22
CA ARG A 543 -0.13 -30.18 -12.82
C ARG A 543 -1.01 -29.00 -12.42
N ALA A 544 -0.69 -27.78 -12.87
CA ALA A 544 -1.55 -26.62 -12.65
C ALA A 544 -2.95 -26.84 -13.22
N LEU A 545 -3.06 -27.36 -14.44
CA LEU A 545 -4.36 -27.70 -15.02
C LEU A 545 -5.12 -28.76 -14.21
N LYS A 546 -4.44 -29.75 -13.61
CA LYS A 546 -5.10 -30.72 -12.71
C LYS A 546 -5.66 -30.06 -11.45
N VAL A 547 -4.92 -29.11 -10.86
CA VAL A 547 -5.39 -28.32 -9.72
C VAL A 547 -6.60 -27.47 -10.12
N LEU A 548 -6.53 -26.76 -11.25
CA LEU A 548 -7.65 -25.94 -11.75
C LEU A 548 -8.90 -26.77 -12.08
N ALA A 549 -8.74 -27.98 -12.61
CA ALA A 549 -9.86 -28.89 -12.88
C ALA A 549 -10.62 -29.29 -11.60
N ASN A 550 -9.94 -29.30 -10.46
CA ASN A 550 -10.56 -29.56 -9.15
C ASN A 550 -11.28 -28.31 -8.58
N ILE A 551 -11.02 -27.12 -9.12
CA ILE A 551 -11.74 -25.89 -8.78
C ILE A 551 -12.98 -25.75 -9.67
N ASP A 552 -12.77 -25.66 -11.00
CA ASP A 552 -13.85 -25.44 -11.96
C ASP A 552 -13.46 -25.88 -13.40
N PRO A 553 -14.31 -26.65 -14.10
CA PRO A 553 -14.03 -27.09 -15.47
C PRO A 553 -13.88 -25.97 -16.48
N LYS A 554 -14.62 -24.86 -16.33
CA LYS A 554 -14.55 -23.74 -17.28
C LYS A 554 -13.23 -23.00 -17.13
N LEU A 555 -12.85 -22.64 -15.90
CA LEU A 555 -11.53 -22.07 -15.59
C LEU A 555 -10.40 -22.93 -16.17
N CYS A 556 -10.41 -24.24 -15.86
CA CYS A 556 -9.40 -25.16 -16.37
C CYS A 556 -9.36 -25.21 -17.90
N SER A 557 -10.52 -25.31 -18.56
CA SER A 557 -10.59 -25.44 -20.01
C SER A 557 -10.04 -24.22 -20.75
N GLN A 558 -10.35 -23.02 -20.26
CA GLN A 558 -9.91 -21.76 -20.87
C GLN A 558 -8.42 -21.52 -20.66
N VAL A 559 -7.88 -21.83 -19.47
CA VAL A 559 -6.42 -21.78 -19.25
C VAL A 559 -5.70 -22.84 -20.10
N ALA A 560 -6.25 -24.05 -20.22
CA ALA A 560 -5.68 -25.10 -21.05
C ALA A 560 -5.61 -24.70 -22.53
N GLU A 561 -6.66 -24.04 -23.05
CA GLU A 561 -6.68 -23.47 -24.39
C GLU A 561 -5.56 -22.44 -24.58
N GLY A 562 -5.41 -21.49 -23.65
CA GLY A 562 -4.35 -20.48 -23.67
C GLY A 562 -2.92 -21.05 -23.54
N LEU A 563 -2.78 -22.27 -23.00
CA LEU A 563 -1.52 -23.01 -22.92
C LEU A 563 -1.29 -23.95 -24.11
N GLY A 564 -2.29 -24.16 -24.97
CA GLY A 564 -2.24 -25.15 -26.04
C GLY A 564 -2.19 -26.61 -25.53
N LEU A 565 -2.79 -26.89 -24.38
CA LEU A 565 -2.78 -28.20 -23.71
C LEU A 565 -4.20 -28.77 -23.58
N PRO A 566 -4.37 -30.10 -23.46
CA PRO A 566 -5.68 -30.69 -23.17
C PRO A 566 -6.11 -30.39 -21.74
N ALA A 567 -7.39 -30.05 -21.56
CA ALA A 567 -7.97 -29.88 -20.22
C ALA A 567 -8.16 -31.26 -19.54
N PRO A 568 -7.53 -31.51 -18.38
CA PRO A 568 -7.80 -32.71 -17.60
C PRO A 568 -9.19 -32.69 -16.98
N LYS A 569 -9.66 -33.86 -16.55
CA LYS A 569 -10.86 -33.98 -15.72
C LYS A 569 -10.51 -33.78 -14.25
N ALA A 570 -11.46 -33.28 -13.46
CA ALA A 570 -11.36 -33.23 -12.02
C ALA A 570 -11.06 -34.63 -11.46
N THR A 571 -10.12 -34.71 -10.52
CA THR A 571 -9.76 -35.93 -9.79
C THR A 571 -10.49 -36.06 -8.46
N VAL A 572 -11.13 -34.98 -8.00
CA VAL A 572 -12.00 -34.94 -6.81
C VAL A 572 -13.42 -34.49 -7.21
N PRO A 573 -14.46 -34.88 -6.44
CA PRO A 573 -15.80 -34.35 -6.65
C PRO A 573 -15.82 -32.82 -6.50
N LEU A 574 -16.46 -32.13 -7.44
CA LEU A 574 -16.66 -30.68 -7.34
C LEU A 574 -17.68 -30.37 -6.25
N VAL A 575 -17.26 -29.66 -5.21
CA VAL A 575 -18.13 -29.29 -4.09
C VAL A 575 -19.16 -28.25 -4.55
N PRO A 576 -20.48 -28.47 -4.34
CA PRO A 576 -21.48 -27.43 -4.54
C PRO A 576 -21.26 -26.32 -3.50
N VAL A 577 -21.02 -25.09 -3.95
CA VAL A 577 -20.81 -23.92 -3.09
C VAL A 577 -21.60 -22.75 -3.64
N ASP A 578 -22.21 -21.99 -2.74
CA ASP A 578 -22.86 -20.73 -3.10
C ASP A 578 -21.80 -19.63 -3.28
N PRO A 579 -21.95 -18.76 -4.31
CA PRO A 579 -21.09 -17.59 -4.49
C PRO A 579 -21.31 -16.57 -3.37
N SER A 580 -20.26 -15.80 -3.08
CA SER A 580 -20.22 -14.71 -2.10
C SER A 580 -19.96 -13.39 -2.85
N PRO A 581 -20.99 -12.62 -3.21
CA PRO A 581 -20.85 -11.38 -3.97
C PRO A 581 -19.88 -10.37 -3.36
N ALA A 582 -19.68 -10.39 -2.03
CA ALA A 582 -18.74 -9.53 -1.32
C ALA A 582 -17.26 -9.71 -1.77
N LEU A 583 -16.93 -10.81 -2.45
CA LEU A 583 -15.58 -11.09 -2.92
C LEU A 583 -15.22 -10.31 -4.20
N SER A 584 -16.22 -10.00 -5.04
CA SER A 584 -16.01 -9.19 -6.25
C SER A 584 -15.69 -7.75 -5.90
N GLN A 585 -14.84 -7.11 -6.70
CA GLN A 585 -14.54 -5.68 -6.57
C GLN A 585 -15.36 -4.80 -7.53
N MET A 586 -16.17 -5.41 -8.40
CA MET A 586 -16.93 -4.70 -9.43
C MET A 586 -18.38 -4.44 -9.01
N GLY A 587 -18.99 -3.39 -9.58
CA GLY A 587 -20.43 -3.10 -9.44
C GLY A 587 -20.80 -2.02 -8.40
N GLY A 588 -19.82 -1.31 -7.84
CA GLY A 588 -20.03 -0.15 -6.96
C GLY A 588 -19.79 1.20 -7.64
N ASP A 589 -20.24 2.26 -6.97
CA ASP A 589 -19.96 3.66 -7.30
C ASP A 589 -19.28 4.31 -6.08
N TRP A 590 -18.13 4.97 -6.29
CA TRP A 590 -17.20 5.32 -5.23
C TRP A 590 -16.71 6.78 -5.31
N PRO A 591 -16.31 7.39 -4.18
CA PRO A 591 -15.73 8.73 -4.17
C PRO A 591 -14.45 8.83 -5.02
N LEU A 592 -14.19 10.03 -5.53
CA LEU A 592 -13.12 10.30 -6.50
C LEU A 592 -11.90 11.00 -5.90
N ASP A 593 -11.87 11.18 -4.57
CA ASP A 593 -10.84 11.95 -3.88
C ASP A 593 -9.41 11.49 -4.26
N GLY A 594 -8.63 12.43 -4.80
CA GLY A 594 -7.27 12.20 -5.25
C GLY A 594 -7.13 11.35 -6.52
N ARG A 595 -8.19 11.17 -7.33
CA ARG A 595 -8.07 10.66 -8.71
C ARG A 595 -7.33 11.68 -9.58
N ILE A 596 -6.60 11.20 -10.58
CA ILE A 596 -5.75 12.04 -11.43
C ILE A 596 -6.36 12.18 -12.83
N ILE A 597 -6.57 13.41 -13.27
CA ILE A 597 -7.12 13.73 -14.60
C ILE A 597 -6.03 14.33 -15.48
N GLY A 598 -5.71 13.67 -16.59
CA GLY A 598 -4.77 14.20 -17.59
C GLY A 598 -5.49 15.14 -18.56
N ILE A 599 -5.07 16.41 -18.65
CA ILE A 599 -5.64 17.41 -19.56
C ILE A 599 -4.62 17.71 -20.66
N ILE A 600 -4.87 17.23 -21.88
CA ILE A 600 -3.94 17.33 -23.01
C ILE A 600 -4.26 18.57 -23.84
N SER A 601 -3.29 19.48 -23.97
CA SER A 601 -3.41 20.72 -24.75
C SER A 601 -2.06 21.17 -25.31
N ASP A 602 -2.04 21.75 -26.51
CA ASP A 602 -0.85 22.39 -27.09
C ASP A 602 -0.77 23.91 -26.86
N GLY A 603 -1.77 24.47 -26.17
CA GLY A 603 -1.87 25.90 -25.89
C GLY A 603 -2.40 26.77 -27.02
N GLN A 604 -2.77 26.21 -28.19
CA GLN A 604 -3.39 26.96 -29.30
C GLN A 604 -4.92 26.84 -29.32
N GLY A 605 -5.48 25.91 -28.55
CA GLY A 605 -6.92 25.67 -28.42
C GLY A 605 -7.63 26.52 -27.36
N ASP A 606 -8.73 25.98 -26.84
CA ASP A 606 -9.58 26.63 -25.82
C ASP A 606 -8.93 26.64 -24.43
N LEU A 607 -8.04 27.61 -24.20
CA LEU A 607 -7.36 27.81 -22.92
C LEU A 607 -8.31 28.22 -21.79
N ALA A 608 -9.41 28.92 -22.09
CA ALA A 608 -10.42 29.26 -21.09
C ALA A 608 -11.10 27.99 -20.56
N GLY A 609 -11.47 27.07 -21.45
CA GLY A 609 -11.96 25.75 -21.09
C GLY A 609 -10.94 24.93 -20.29
N VAL A 610 -9.65 24.95 -20.66
CA VAL A 610 -8.60 24.27 -19.87
C VAL A 610 -8.56 24.79 -18.43
N ARG A 611 -8.64 26.11 -18.21
CA ARG A 611 -8.69 26.70 -16.86
C ARG A 611 -9.95 26.28 -16.10
N ALA A 612 -11.10 26.34 -16.75
CA ALA A 612 -12.38 25.96 -16.15
C ALA A 612 -12.40 24.49 -15.73
N VAL A 613 -11.96 23.58 -16.61
CA VAL A 613 -11.83 22.15 -16.31
C VAL A 613 -10.85 21.92 -15.17
N ARG A 614 -9.67 22.56 -15.20
CA ARG A 614 -8.67 22.45 -14.14
C ARG A 614 -9.23 22.87 -12.78
N ALA A 615 -9.96 23.99 -12.72
CA ALA A 615 -10.62 24.45 -11.50
C ALA A 615 -11.69 23.46 -11.02
N ALA A 616 -12.52 22.95 -11.93
CA ALA A 616 -13.57 21.99 -11.61
C ALA A 616 -13.01 20.64 -11.11
N VAL A 617 -11.89 20.17 -11.66
CA VAL A 617 -11.19 18.96 -11.15
C VAL A 617 -10.73 19.16 -9.72
N LEU A 618 -10.12 20.32 -9.40
CA LEU A 618 -9.69 20.65 -8.03
C LEU A 618 -10.88 20.78 -7.06
N GLU A 619 -11.96 21.43 -7.48
CA GLU A 619 -13.18 21.58 -6.68
C GLU A 619 -13.84 20.22 -6.37
N ALA A 620 -13.71 19.26 -7.29
CA ALA A 620 -14.16 17.88 -7.10
C ALA A 620 -13.21 17.02 -6.24
N GLY A 621 -12.15 17.59 -5.66
CA GLY A 621 -11.18 16.87 -4.83
C GLY A 621 -10.21 15.97 -5.62
N MET A 622 -10.09 16.18 -6.93
CA MET A 622 -9.21 15.45 -7.83
C MET A 622 -7.98 16.29 -8.22
N VAL A 623 -6.98 15.66 -8.85
CA VAL A 623 -5.72 16.31 -9.25
C VAL A 623 -5.67 16.49 -10.78
N PRO A 624 -5.66 17.72 -11.31
CA PRO A 624 -5.48 17.96 -12.74
C PRO A 624 -3.99 18.03 -13.10
N LEU A 625 -3.55 17.22 -14.06
CA LEU A 625 -2.23 17.31 -14.65
C LEU A 625 -2.35 17.77 -16.11
N VAL A 626 -1.88 18.98 -16.39
CA VAL A 626 -1.82 19.53 -17.74
C VAL A 626 -0.61 18.92 -18.47
N VAL A 627 -0.90 18.36 -19.64
CA VAL A 627 0.07 17.71 -20.51
C VAL A 627 0.18 18.52 -21.80
N ALA A 628 1.39 18.94 -22.15
CA ALA A 628 1.64 19.79 -23.31
C ALA A 628 2.90 19.37 -24.09
N PRO A 629 3.20 19.97 -25.26
CA PRO A 629 4.39 19.59 -26.04
C PRO A 629 5.71 19.91 -25.33
N THR A 630 5.76 21.00 -24.57
CA THR A 630 6.94 21.46 -23.83
C THR A 630 6.56 21.82 -22.39
N GLY A 631 7.54 21.84 -21.49
CA GLY A 631 7.32 22.30 -20.11
C GLY A 631 7.16 23.82 -20.02
N GLY A 632 6.93 24.32 -18.80
CA GLY A 632 6.74 25.75 -18.54
C GLY A 632 5.28 26.10 -18.31
N LYS A 633 4.79 27.14 -18.98
CA LYS A 633 3.44 27.66 -18.80
C LYS A 633 2.75 27.85 -20.16
N LEU A 634 1.49 27.41 -20.28
CA LEU A 634 0.60 27.85 -21.34
C LEU A 634 0.15 29.28 -21.04
N ASP A 635 -0.03 30.10 -22.06
CA ASP A 635 -0.42 31.52 -21.94
C ASP A 635 0.45 32.34 -20.96
N PRO A 636 1.78 32.40 -21.14
CA PRO A 636 2.68 33.06 -20.20
C PRO A 636 2.47 34.58 -20.12
N GLU A 637 1.88 35.20 -21.14
CA GLU A 637 1.61 36.65 -21.20
C GLU A 637 0.21 37.03 -20.69
N GLY A 638 -0.71 36.05 -20.61
CA GLY A 638 -2.07 36.22 -20.11
C GLY A 638 -2.26 35.65 -18.70
N GLU A 639 -3.14 34.67 -18.57
CA GLU A 639 -3.39 33.95 -17.30
C GLU A 639 -2.68 32.59 -17.34
N PRO A 640 -1.45 32.48 -16.82
CA PRO A 640 -0.60 31.33 -17.08
C PRO A 640 -1.14 30.04 -16.46
N ILE A 641 -1.02 28.95 -17.22
CA ILE A 641 -1.34 27.60 -16.75
C ILE A 641 -0.04 26.80 -16.69
N THR A 642 0.40 26.42 -15.50
CA THR A 642 1.61 25.61 -15.33
C THR A 642 1.39 24.23 -15.95
N ILE A 643 2.38 23.78 -16.72
CA ILE A 643 2.40 22.47 -17.37
C ILE A 643 3.08 21.47 -16.42
N GLN A 644 2.39 20.38 -16.08
CA GLN A 644 2.90 19.36 -15.15
C GLN A 644 3.64 18.23 -15.87
N ARG A 645 3.29 17.96 -17.14
CA ARG A 645 3.94 16.93 -17.95
C ARG A 645 4.12 17.40 -19.38
N THR A 646 5.15 16.90 -20.04
CA THR A 646 5.23 16.97 -21.50
C THR A 646 4.71 15.69 -22.13
N TYR A 647 4.46 15.69 -23.45
CA TYR A 647 4.18 14.46 -24.20
C TYR A 647 5.28 13.40 -24.05
N ALA A 648 6.54 13.82 -23.79
CA ALA A 648 7.67 12.91 -23.57
C ALA A 648 7.68 12.30 -22.16
N THR A 649 7.14 13.02 -21.16
CA THR A 649 7.19 12.59 -19.75
C THR A 649 5.89 11.98 -19.26
N ALA A 650 4.80 12.12 -20.02
CA ALA A 650 3.49 11.56 -19.68
C ALA A 650 3.27 10.18 -20.30
N ARG A 651 2.57 9.31 -19.57
CA ARG A 651 1.96 8.10 -20.12
C ARG A 651 0.52 7.93 -19.63
N SER A 652 -0.30 7.22 -20.41
CA SER A 652 -1.72 6.98 -20.08
C SER A 652 -1.92 6.40 -18.69
N VAL A 653 -0.95 5.61 -18.21
CA VAL A 653 -0.99 4.91 -16.93
C VAL A 653 -0.91 5.82 -15.71
N GLU A 654 -0.48 7.07 -15.86
CA GLU A 654 -0.46 8.07 -14.78
C GLU A 654 -1.86 8.62 -14.45
N PHE A 655 -2.84 8.46 -15.34
CA PHE A 655 -4.14 9.11 -15.24
C PHE A 655 -5.25 8.08 -15.00
N ASP A 656 -6.30 8.49 -14.28
CA ASP A 656 -7.54 7.71 -14.15
C ASP A 656 -8.50 8.00 -15.31
N ALA A 657 -8.48 9.22 -15.86
CA ALA A 657 -9.14 9.61 -17.09
C ALA A 657 -8.33 10.66 -17.86
N VAL A 658 -8.59 10.75 -19.17
CA VAL A 658 -7.90 11.69 -20.08
C VAL A 658 -8.91 12.62 -20.73
N LEU A 659 -8.62 13.91 -20.74
CA LEU A 659 -9.37 14.96 -21.39
C LEU A 659 -8.52 15.61 -22.49
N LEU A 660 -9.03 15.68 -23.71
CA LEU A 660 -8.33 16.21 -24.88
C LEU A 660 -8.95 17.53 -25.36
N VAL A 661 -8.09 18.52 -25.64
CA VAL A 661 -8.52 19.82 -26.15
C VAL A 661 -8.10 20.00 -27.59
N GLY A 662 -9.09 20.11 -28.49
CA GLY A 662 -8.86 20.36 -29.91
C GLY A 662 -7.97 19.32 -30.59
N VAL A 663 -7.10 19.81 -31.48
CA VAL A 663 -6.19 18.96 -32.28
C VAL A 663 -4.74 19.35 -31.93
N PRO A 664 -4.17 18.82 -30.82
CA PRO A 664 -2.87 19.27 -30.36
C PRO A 664 -1.78 18.96 -31.38
N GLY A 665 -1.01 19.97 -31.78
CA GLY A 665 0.08 19.83 -32.74
C GLY A 665 1.26 18.98 -32.23
N PRO A 666 2.13 18.50 -33.13
CA PRO A 666 3.35 17.78 -32.76
C PRO A 666 4.30 18.69 -31.98
N GLY A 667 4.93 18.14 -30.93
CA GLY A 667 5.99 18.84 -30.22
C GLY A 667 7.23 19.05 -31.09
N SER A 668 8.01 20.11 -30.81
CA SER A 668 9.28 20.36 -31.50
C SER A 668 10.32 19.25 -31.30
N ASP A 669 10.13 18.42 -30.27
CA ASP A 669 10.93 17.27 -29.91
C ASP A 669 10.41 15.95 -30.52
N ALA A 670 9.40 15.98 -31.38
CA ALA A 670 8.95 14.80 -32.14
C ALA A 670 10.01 14.44 -33.20
N PHE A 671 10.83 13.42 -32.92
CA PHE A 671 11.91 12.96 -33.79
C PHE A 671 11.40 11.95 -34.83
N GLY A 672 11.40 12.39 -36.09
CA GLY A 672 10.87 11.70 -37.27
C GLY A 672 10.86 10.17 -37.25
N ALA A 673 12.00 9.46 -37.24
CA ALA A 673 11.99 8.00 -37.46
C ALA A 673 11.43 7.15 -36.29
N ARG A 674 11.45 7.66 -35.06
CA ARG A 674 10.91 6.97 -33.87
C ARG A 674 9.44 7.31 -33.68
N ASP A 675 9.08 8.56 -33.91
CA ASP A 675 7.75 9.09 -33.65
C ASP A 675 6.81 8.90 -34.85
N ALA A 676 7.31 8.87 -36.10
CA ALA A 676 6.50 8.54 -37.28
C ALA A 676 5.87 7.13 -37.24
N LYS A 677 6.37 6.24 -36.37
CA LYS A 677 5.83 4.88 -36.18
C LYS A 677 4.89 4.73 -35.00
N ALA A 678 4.79 5.74 -34.14
CA ALA A 678 3.90 5.73 -32.97
C ALA A 678 2.47 6.19 -33.32
N GLY A 679 2.11 6.27 -34.62
CA GLY A 679 0.72 6.54 -35.01
C GLY A 679 0.47 7.08 -36.42
N ASP A 680 1.38 7.00 -37.40
CA ASP A 680 1.00 7.24 -38.80
C ASP A 680 0.76 5.91 -39.54
N PRO A 681 -0.46 5.31 -39.47
CA PRO A 681 -0.80 4.13 -40.25
C PRO A 681 -0.85 4.41 -41.77
N SER A 682 -0.80 5.67 -42.20
CA SER A 682 -0.89 6.07 -43.61
C SER A 682 0.46 6.26 -44.30
N GLY A 683 1.54 6.42 -43.53
CA GLY A 683 2.89 6.71 -44.06
C GLY A 683 2.96 8.00 -44.89
N ASN A 684 1.95 8.87 -44.78
CA ASN A 684 1.78 10.04 -45.63
C ASN A 684 2.17 11.35 -44.93
N GLY A 685 3.06 11.35 -43.93
CA GLY A 685 3.85 12.54 -43.55
C GLY A 685 3.10 13.82 -43.13
N ASN A 686 1.77 13.73 -42.95
CA ASN A 686 0.84 14.83 -42.64
C ASN A 686 0.14 14.60 -41.30
N ALA A 687 0.81 13.96 -40.33
CA ALA A 687 0.24 13.81 -38.99
C ALA A 687 0.10 15.21 -38.35
N THR A 688 -1.13 15.67 -38.20
CA THR A 688 -1.46 16.95 -37.54
C THR A 688 -1.33 16.87 -36.02
N THR A 689 -1.29 15.67 -35.46
CA THR A 689 -1.21 15.41 -34.00
C THR A 689 0.04 14.64 -33.63
N ASP A 690 0.57 14.92 -32.43
CA ASP A 690 1.72 14.20 -31.88
C ASP A 690 1.41 12.69 -31.70
N PRO A 691 2.24 11.78 -32.21
CA PRO A 691 2.01 10.35 -32.12
C PRO A 691 2.07 9.81 -30.68
N ARG A 692 2.77 10.50 -29.76
CA ARG A 692 2.76 10.14 -28.34
C ARG A 692 1.38 10.36 -27.70
N VAL A 693 0.63 11.37 -28.16
CA VAL A 693 -0.76 11.62 -27.74
C VAL A 693 -1.67 10.52 -28.28
N LEU A 694 -1.53 10.13 -29.55
CA LEU A 694 -2.31 9.04 -30.15
C LEU A 694 -2.11 7.72 -29.39
N LEU A 695 -0.86 7.40 -29.07
CA LEU A 695 -0.50 6.23 -28.27
C LEU A 695 -1.13 6.28 -26.86
N MET A 696 -1.07 7.45 -26.19
CA MET A 696 -1.69 7.64 -24.88
C MET A 696 -3.20 7.40 -24.91
N LEU A 697 -3.90 7.92 -25.92
CA LEU A 697 -5.34 7.71 -26.09
C LEU A 697 -5.67 6.24 -26.37
N SER A 698 -4.87 5.59 -27.21
CA SER A 698 -5.03 4.17 -27.55
C SER A 698 -4.86 3.27 -26.33
N GLU A 699 -3.87 3.55 -25.49
CA GLU A 699 -3.67 2.83 -24.23
C GLU A 699 -4.79 3.09 -23.22
N ALA A 700 -5.17 4.35 -23.01
CA ALA A 700 -6.25 4.71 -22.11
C ALA A 700 -7.55 3.98 -22.51
N PHE A 701 -7.81 3.87 -23.82
CA PHE A 701 -8.96 3.15 -24.34
C PHE A 701 -8.89 1.64 -24.05
N ARG A 702 -7.75 1.01 -24.37
CA ARG A 702 -7.51 -0.42 -24.11
C ARG A 702 -7.55 -0.77 -22.62
N HIS A 703 -7.15 0.15 -21.74
CA HIS A 703 -7.16 -0.05 -20.30
C HIS A 703 -8.51 0.27 -19.66
N GLY A 704 -9.53 0.64 -20.46
CA GLY A 704 -10.87 0.87 -19.95
C GLY A 704 -11.06 2.22 -19.27
N LYS A 705 -10.18 3.21 -19.47
CA LYS A 705 -10.27 4.54 -18.86
C LYS A 705 -11.24 5.44 -19.60
N ALA A 706 -11.98 6.27 -18.88
CA ALA A 706 -12.86 7.25 -19.50
C ALA A 706 -12.04 8.29 -20.29
N ILE A 707 -12.47 8.62 -21.50
CA ILE A 707 -11.79 9.56 -22.39
C ILE A 707 -12.79 10.64 -22.80
N GLY A 708 -12.47 11.88 -22.51
CA GLY A 708 -13.28 13.03 -22.88
C GLY A 708 -12.55 13.97 -23.84
N GLY A 709 -13.29 14.80 -24.56
CA GLY A 709 -12.70 15.87 -25.34
C GLY A 709 -13.70 16.92 -25.82
N TRP A 710 -13.17 18.07 -26.23
CA TRP A 710 -13.95 19.18 -26.79
C TRP A 710 -13.15 19.96 -27.83
N ALA A 711 -13.77 20.97 -28.44
CA ALA A 711 -13.13 21.88 -29.41
C ALA A 711 -12.48 21.21 -30.64
N GLY A 712 -13.05 20.09 -31.12
CA GLY A 712 -12.53 19.33 -32.28
C GLY A 712 -11.73 18.07 -31.92
N ALA A 713 -11.72 17.67 -30.64
CA ALA A 713 -11.04 16.46 -30.17
C ALA A 713 -11.45 15.15 -30.88
N GLY A 714 -12.66 15.08 -31.45
CA GLY A 714 -13.15 13.89 -32.18
C GLY A 714 -12.24 13.46 -33.34
N ASP A 715 -11.65 14.42 -34.06
CA ASP A 715 -10.73 14.14 -35.17
C ASP A 715 -9.48 13.36 -34.69
N VAL A 716 -8.98 13.71 -33.49
CA VAL A 716 -7.83 13.06 -32.88
C VAL A 716 -8.17 11.67 -32.34
N LEU A 717 -9.35 11.54 -31.71
CA LEU A 717 -9.84 10.23 -31.23
C LEU A 717 -9.98 9.25 -32.40
N THR A 718 -10.56 9.71 -33.51
CA THR A 718 -10.63 8.94 -34.75
C THR A 718 -9.23 8.55 -35.26
N ALA A 719 -8.27 9.48 -35.26
CA ALA A 719 -6.88 9.19 -35.65
C ALA A 719 -6.19 8.18 -34.71
N ALA A 720 -6.57 8.14 -33.43
CA ALA A 720 -6.08 7.17 -32.44
C ALA A 720 -6.82 5.81 -32.51
N ASN A 721 -7.74 5.62 -33.46
CA ASN A 721 -8.66 4.47 -33.53
C ASN A 721 -9.52 4.30 -32.26
N VAL A 722 -9.93 5.41 -31.66
CA VAL A 722 -10.89 5.47 -30.55
C VAL A 722 -12.24 5.93 -31.11
N PRO A 723 -13.24 5.03 -31.26
CA PRO A 723 -14.54 5.41 -31.80
C PRO A 723 -15.28 6.37 -30.86
N GLU A 724 -15.83 7.44 -31.40
CA GLU A 724 -16.57 8.44 -30.62
C GLU A 724 -17.87 7.90 -30.02
N ASP A 725 -18.45 6.85 -30.62
CA ASP A 725 -19.66 6.17 -30.14
C ASP A 725 -19.37 5.00 -29.19
N ALA A 726 -18.09 4.72 -28.91
CA ALA A 726 -17.72 3.68 -27.96
C ALA A 726 -18.11 4.05 -26.52
N PRO A 727 -18.50 3.08 -25.68
CA PRO A 727 -18.79 3.33 -24.28
C PRO A 727 -17.64 4.08 -23.58
N GLY A 728 -18.00 5.13 -22.83
CA GLY A 728 -17.07 5.92 -22.02
C GLY A 728 -16.13 6.84 -22.81
N VAL A 729 -16.43 7.07 -24.09
CA VAL A 729 -15.86 8.16 -24.88
C VAL A 729 -16.87 9.31 -24.92
N VAL A 730 -16.44 10.51 -24.54
CA VAL A 730 -17.30 11.68 -24.41
C VAL A 730 -16.74 12.83 -25.24
N VAL A 731 -17.48 13.26 -26.27
CA VAL A 731 -17.12 14.44 -27.07
C VAL A 731 -18.22 15.49 -26.93
N THR A 732 -17.88 16.67 -26.41
CA THR A 732 -18.84 17.75 -26.12
C THR A 732 -18.37 19.08 -26.73
N GLN A 733 -19.18 20.12 -26.60
CA GLN A 733 -18.81 21.46 -27.03
C GLN A 733 -17.94 22.19 -25.99
N GLU A 734 -18.15 21.92 -24.70
CA GLU A 734 -17.47 22.59 -23.59
C GLU A 734 -16.74 21.59 -22.69
N GLY A 735 -15.50 21.90 -22.30
CA GLY A 735 -14.68 20.97 -21.51
C GLY A 735 -15.28 20.61 -20.15
N THR A 736 -16.03 21.51 -19.51
CA THR A 736 -16.70 21.24 -18.23
C THR A 736 -17.86 20.25 -18.39
N GLU A 737 -18.59 20.29 -19.50
CA GLU A 737 -19.62 19.29 -19.83
C GLU A 737 -18.99 17.90 -20.06
N ALA A 738 -17.84 17.84 -20.75
CA ALA A 738 -17.08 16.60 -20.87
C ALA A 738 -16.68 16.07 -19.48
N LEU A 739 -16.13 16.92 -18.61
CA LEU A 739 -15.72 16.53 -17.27
C LEU A 739 -16.90 16.00 -16.44
N GLU A 740 -18.06 16.66 -16.47
CA GLU A 740 -19.26 16.22 -15.73
C GLU A 740 -19.67 14.78 -16.08
N GLN A 741 -19.62 14.41 -17.37
CA GLN A 741 -19.92 13.05 -17.81
C GLN A 741 -18.78 12.06 -17.44
N ILE A 742 -17.52 12.49 -17.55
CA ILE A 742 -16.36 11.67 -17.15
C ILE A 742 -16.36 11.37 -15.65
N VAL A 743 -16.77 12.32 -14.81
CA VAL A 743 -16.91 12.14 -13.36
C VAL A 743 -17.88 11.00 -13.03
N GLN A 744 -19.00 10.90 -13.74
CA GLN A 744 -19.96 9.80 -13.55
C GLN A 744 -19.35 8.43 -13.89
N LEU A 745 -18.52 8.36 -14.93
CA LEU A 745 -17.83 7.13 -15.35
C LEU A 745 -16.72 6.74 -14.37
N LEU A 746 -16.00 7.72 -13.82
CA LEU A 746 -14.92 7.50 -12.87
C LEU A 746 -15.38 6.86 -11.56
N GLY A 747 -16.63 7.08 -11.15
CA GLY A 747 -17.21 6.45 -9.97
C GLY A 747 -17.25 4.91 -10.06
N GLN A 748 -17.32 4.38 -11.28
CA GLN A 748 -17.26 2.95 -11.60
C GLN A 748 -15.83 2.45 -11.90
N HIS A 749 -14.84 3.34 -11.76
CA HIS A 749 -13.39 3.16 -11.99
C HIS A 749 -12.96 2.89 -13.43
N ARG A 750 -13.61 1.96 -14.14
CA ARG A 750 -13.37 1.69 -15.57
C ARG A 750 -14.69 1.48 -16.30
N VAL A 751 -14.62 1.62 -17.61
CA VAL A 751 -15.74 1.40 -18.53
C VAL A 751 -15.72 -0.07 -18.96
N TRP A 752 -16.31 -0.92 -18.13
CA TRP A 752 -16.24 -2.37 -18.25
C TRP A 752 -16.99 -2.93 -19.47
N GLU A 753 -17.90 -2.16 -20.07
CA GLU A 753 -18.60 -2.48 -21.31
C GLU A 753 -17.63 -2.66 -22.50
N ARG A 754 -16.42 -2.10 -22.40
CA ARG A 754 -15.35 -2.27 -23.39
C ARG A 754 -14.56 -3.57 -23.24
N PHE A 755 -14.88 -4.39 -22.24
CA PHE A 755 -14.35 -5.74 -22.05
C PHE A 755 -15.47 -6.75 -22.32
N PRO A 756 -15.97 -6.86 -23.58
CA PRO A 756 -17.03 -7.81 -23.91
C PRO A 756 -16.51 -9.22 -23.71
N THR A 757 -17.07 -9.93 -22.74
CA THR A 757 -16.56 -11.23 -22.34
C THR A 757 -16.94 -12.30 -23.34
N SER A 758 -15.99 -13.17 -23.69
CA SER A 758 -16.26 -14.37 -24.51
C SER A 758 -16.80 -15.56 -23.69
N LEU A 759 -16.86 -15.40 -22.36
CA LEU A 759 -17.21 -16.41 -21.37
C LEU A 759 -18.71 -16.66 -21.26
#